data_AF-A0A923XX18-F1
#
_entry.id   AF-A0A923XX18-F1
#
_cell.length_a   1.000
_cell.length_b   1.000
_cell.length_c   1.000
_cell.angle_alpha   90.00
_cell.angle_beta   90.00
_cell.angle_gamma   90.00
#
_symmetry.space_group_name_H-M   'P 1'
#
loop_
_entity.id
_entity.type
_entity.pdbx_description
1 polymer ?
#
loop_
_entity_poly.entity_id
_entity_poly.type
_entity_poly.pdbx_seq_one_letter_code
_entity_poly.pdbx_strand_id
1 'polypeptide(L)'
;MDKRQQEEFEKIKQLIVSKNAKLISQNYKNNYQKLEIQDNKGRFFFITNKNLKKGKWSPYESKLSYCPQYHLNIVQQIALKKNGKLISTKYEGNNKDMEFEDAEGNRFFKPAKLVKMGIWSPFEISNLSEEICRQCFEFIFKEKFPSNWKIVKRFKKRPLQLDGYSDKLNFAFEYQGEQHYEENLANFNYYWSKDDFYKLKIRDEEKKIYCQHSGIFLFEIKYFAKRYKNDIEYLNHVLQEIKKFKHEGFKNIEEKLDLNSFKINRLKMKKSEFYLNQLRTIAHKKGGKLISKEYRGCKDKLEFEDKFGNRFFSSPNNVRHRWSPFESKRVRDPAYHLKELEFIAKKQGGKLISNQYINNRTKLEFQDKFGNNFFMTPDSVKQGSWSNYRQFQITDSEYNLKIISQIAKSKGCKLISTEYIDNKTKLEFEDKDSNKFFASPYQIKNRKKIGFEVINNDYHLNVIKRIAEDKGGKLISNKYINNSTKLEFEDSKRRRFFKTPLQIKSNDWSIFEKKENKRNIHYNILKKIAEDKGGKLISTEYINNNTKLEFEDDRKNRFMSSPDKIKNGVWSPYISGNVGNSEYHLKILRKIAKERKGKLISNEYINNSTKLEFEDSKGNRFFISPCKIKIGQWSKKDIKKDTYTDSKYHLKILCKIAEKRGGKLISINYINNRHKMEFEDEKGFRFYRTPLDIKRGRWNNFAK
;
A
#
# COMPACT_ATOMS: atom_id res chain seq x y z
N MET A 1 -11.19 23.08 -7.80
CA MET A 1 -10.66 21.88 -7.14
C MET A 1 -11.86 21.06 -6.72
N ASP A 2 -11.93 19.80 -7.12
CA ASP A 2 -13.06 18.90 -6.75
C ASP A 2 -13.09 18.70 -5.21
N LYS A 3 -14.27 18.53 -4.60
CA LYS A 3 -14.43 18.42 -3.14
C LYS A 3 -13.60 17.27 -2.57
N ARG A 4 -13.51 16.17 -3.33
CA ARG A 4 -12.67 15.01 -3.03
C ARG A 4 -11.16 15.33 -3.08
N GLN A 5 -10.74 16.22 -3.98
CA GLN A 5 -9.34 16.67 -4.07
C GLN A 5 -8.97 17.62 -2.91
N GLN A 6 -9.91 18.43 -2.43
CA GLN A 6 -9.70 19.29 -1.25
C GLN A 6 -9.54 18.46 0.02
N GLU A 7 -10.42 17.48 0.27
CA GLU A 7 -10.29 16.58 1.41
C GLU A 7 -8.98 15.77 1.37
N GLU A 8 -8.56 15.33 0.19
CA GLU A 8 -7.30 14.61 0.02
C GLU A 8 -6.08 15.51 0.27
N PHE A 9 -6.14 16.77 -0.14
CA PHE A 9 -5.07 17.74 0.10
C PHE A 9 -4.93 18.11 1.59
N GLU A 10 -6.04 18.23 2.31
CA GLU A 10 -6.01 18.45 3.76
C GLU A 10 -5.43 17.26 4.52
N LYS A 11 -5.73 16.03 4.10
CA LYS A 11 -5.08 14.82 4.65
C LYS A 11 -3.57 14.82 4.43
N ILE A 12 -3.11 15.28 3.27
CA ILE A 12 -1.67 15.42 2.98
C ILE A 12 -1.03 16.46 3.90
N LYS A 13 -1.67 17.61 4.12
CA LYS A 13 -1.17 18.64 5.06
C LYS A 13 -1.03 18.11 6.48
N GLN A 14 -2.06 17.45 7.01
CA GLN A 14 -2.02 16.85 8.34
C GLN A 14 -0.90 15.80 8.47
N LEU A 15 -0.74 14.94 7.46
CA LEU A 15 0.34 13.95 7.43
C LEU A 15 1.72 14.63 7.45
N ILE A 16 1.88 15.75 6.72
CA ILE A 16 3.15 16.45 6.65
C ILE A 16 3.51 17.14 7.96
N VAL A 17 2.53 17.77 8.60
CA VAL A 17 2.68 18.40 9.92
C VAL A 17 3.03 17.37 10.99
N SER A 18 2.39 16.19 10.99
CA SER A 18 2.72 15.10 11.95
C SER A 18 4.15 14.54 11.84
N LYS A 19 4.88 14.91 10.79
CA LYS A 19 6.29 14.54 10.57
C LYS A 19 7.26 15.71 10.81
N ASN A 20 6.80 16.78 11.46
CA ASN A 20 7.56 18.02 11.70
C ASN A 20 8.12 18.64 10.41
N ALA A 21 7.38 18.57 9.31
CA ALA A 21 7.77 19.19 8.05
C ALA A 21 6.73 20.21 7.58
N LYS A 22 7.15 21.08 6.67
CA LYS A 22 6.35 22.16 6.12
C LYS A 22 6.06 21.89 4.64
N LEU A 23 4.78 21.81 4.28
CA LEU A 23 4.36 21.75 2.87
C LEU A 23 4.52 23.14 2.25
N ILE A 24 5.31 23.23 1.18
CA ILE A 24 5.54 24.48 0.43
C ILE A 24 4.58 24.59 -0.76
N SER A 25 4.25 23.46 -1.39
CA SER A 25 3.30 23.45 -2.50
C SER A 25 1.89 23.87 -2.08
N GLN A 26 1.37 24.90 -2.75
CA GLN A 26 0.06 25.48 -2.45
C GLN A 26 -1.10 24.77 -3.16
N ASN A 27 -0.81 23.94 -4.17
CA ASN A 27 -1.82 23.34 -5.06
C ASN A 27 -1.63 21.83 -5.22
N TYR A 28 -2.74 21.07 -5.22
CA TYR A 28 -2.78 19.63 -5.45
C TYR A 28 -3.81 19.25 -6.52
N LYS A 29 -3.34 18.57 -7.58
CA LYS A 29 -4.10 18.15 -8.76
C LYS A 29 -4.40 16.65 -8.75
N ASN A 30 -3.40 15.81 -8.45
CA ASN A 30 -3.56 14.34 -8.46
C ASN A 30 -2.45 13.61 -7.69
N ASN A 31 -2.60 12.29 -7.55
CA ASN A 31 -1.68 11.41 -6.81
C ASN A 31 -0.23 11.36 -7.35
N TYR A 32 0.00 11.83 -8.58
CA TYR A 32 1.30 11.81 -9.27
C TYR A 32 1.99 13.18 -9.27
N GLN A 33 1.29 14.25 -8.88
CA GLN A 33 1.90 15.56 -8.76
C GLN A 33 2.98 15.54 -7.69
N LYS A 34 4.12 16.14 -8.02
CA LYS A 34 5.22 16.40 -7.08
C LYS A 34 4.86 17.59 -6.20
N LEU A 35 4.81 17.36 -4.90
CA LEU A 35 4.61 18.35 -3.85
C LEU A 35 5.98 18.64 -3.22
N GLU A 36 6.29 19.93 -3.11
CA GLU A 36 7.47 20.44 -2.45
C GLU A 36 7.25 20.53 -0.94
N ILE A 37 8.19 19.98 -0.19
CA ILE A 37 8.18 19.88 1.27
C ILE A 37 9.54 20.32 1.80
N GLN A 38 9.54 21.03 2.91
CA GLN A 38 10.71 21.35 3.71
C GLN A 38 10.72 20.48 4.99
N ASP A 39 11.76 19.70 5.24
CA ASP A 39 11.86 18.91 6.47
C ASP A 39 12.24 19.75 7.71
N ASN A 40 12.24 19.12 8.88
CA ASN A 40 12.68 19.70 10.14
C ASN A 40 14.16 20.13 10.18
N LYS A 41 14.96 19.74 9.19
CA LYS A 41 16.36 20.18 9.01
C LYS A 41 16.49 21.31 7.99
N GLY A 42 15.36 21.88 7.55
CA GLY A 42 15.33 23.01 6.60
C GLY A 42 15.54 22.63 5.14
N ARG A 43 15.58 21.34 4.79
CA ARG A 43 15.91 20.86 3.43
C ARG A 43 14.65 20.71 2.58
N PHE A 44 14.72 21.19 1.34
CA PHE A 44 13.64 21.12 0.37
C PHE A 44 13.71 19.85 -0.49
N PHE A 45 12.57 19.20 -0.72
CA PHE A 45 12.45 18.09 -1.65
C PHE A 45 11.03 17.94 -2.22
N PHE A 46 10.96 17.20 -3.33
CA PHE A 46 9.71 16.87 -4.01
C PHE A 46 9.27 15.44 -3.72
N ILE A 47 8.00 15.25 -3.38
CA ILE A 47 7.38 13.94 -3.15
C ILE A 47 5.98 13.88 -3.77
N THR A 48 5.55 12.70 -4.22
CA THR A 48 4.19 12.49 -4.73
C THR A 48 3.28 11.90 -3.66
N ASN A 49 1.98 12.18 -3.71
CA ASN A 49 1.00 11.60 -2.78
C ASN A 49 0.96 10.05 -2.88
N LYS A 50 1.22 9.48 -4.07
CA LYS A 50 1.38 8.02 -4.24
C LYS A 50 2.51 7.45 -3.36
N ASN A 51 3.60 8.17 -3.18
CA ASN A 51 4.73 7.74 -2.34
C ASN A 51 4.45 7.98 -0.85
N LEU A 52 3.81 9.10 -0.50
CA LEU A 52 3.35 9.37 0.87
C LEU A 52 2.40 8.27 1.39
N LYS A 53 1.42 7.85 0.57
CA LYS A 53 0.51 6.74 0.90
C LYS A 53 1.19 5.38 1.06
N LYS A 54 2.35 5.19 0.41
CA LYS A 54 3.18 3.97 0.54
C LYS A 54 4.18 4.05 1.70
N GLY A 55 4.13 5.11 2.51
CA GLY A 55 5.03 5.31 3.65
C GLY A 55 6.45 5.73 3.28
N LYS A 56 6.70 6.18 2.04
CA LYS A 56 8.01 6.74 1.64
C LYS A 56 7.95 8.24 1.83
N TRP A 57 8.76 8.80 2.72
CA TRP A 57 8.58 10.17 3.20
C TRP A 57 9.57 11.19 2.61
N SER A 58 10.80 10.81 2.24
CA SER A 58 11.75 11.73 1.59
C SER A 58 12.70 11.05 0.58
N PRO A 59 13.12 11.71 -0.52
CA PRO A 59 14.22 11.23 -1.35
C PRO A 59 15.57 11.26 -0.61
N TYR A 60 15.67 12.01 0.49
CA TYR A 60 16.82 11.93 1.39
C TYR A 60 16.71 10.75 2.36
N GLU A 61 15.52 10.17 2.59
CA GLU A 61 15.41 8.85 3.24
C GLU A 61 15.91 7.72 2.34
N SER A 62 15.72 7.82 1.02
CA SER A 62 16.36 6.87 0.09
C SER A 62 17.88 7.05 -0.02
N LYS A 63 18.44 8.13 0.53
CA LYS A 63 19.90 8.28 0.76
C LYS A 63 20.31 7.98 2.21
N LEU A 64 19.41 8.10 3.20
CA LEU A 64 19.60 7.60 4.57
C LEU A 64 19.48 6.08 4.68
N SER A 65 18.85 5.40 3.71
CA SER A 65 18.92 3.93 3.59
C SER A 65 20.34 3.44 3.24
N TYR A 66 21.27 4.34 2.95
CA TYR A 66 22.71 4.05 2.86
C TYR A 66 23.48 4.46 4.12
N CYS A 67 22.83 5.15 5.08
CA CYS A 67 23.45 5.57 6.33
C CYS A 67 23.26 4.48 7.40
N PRO A 68 24.35 3.87 7.92
CA PRO A 68 24.28 2.88 8.98
C PRO A 68 23.48 3.33 10.22
N GLN A 69 23.60 4.61 10.59
CA GLN A 69 22.94 5.18 11.77
C GLN A 69 21.41 5.18 11.67
N TYR A 70 20.87 5.41 10.47
CA TYR A 70 19.42 5.35 10.26
C TYR A 70 18.88 3.94 10.47
N HIS A 71 19.61 2.93 10.01
CA HIS A 71 19.23 1.54 10.19
C HIS A 71 19.44 1.05 11.63
N LEU A 72 20.47 1.53 12.33
CA LEU A 72 20.62 1.34 13.79
C LEU A 72 19.39 1.83 14.53
N ASN A 73 18.97 3.08 14.30
CA ASN A 73 17.84 3.69 14.99
C ASN A 73 16.53 2.90 14.74
N ILE A 74 16.30 2.42 13.51
CA ILE A 74 15.12 1.58 13.21
C ILE A 74 15.18 0.26 13.98
N VAL A 75 16.32 -0.42 13.94
CA VAL A 75 16.50 -1.73 14.59
C VAL A 75 16.40 -1.60 16.11
N GLN A 76 16.93 -0.52 16.69
CA GLN A 76 16.82 -0.17 18.11
C GLN A 76 15.37 0.13 18.51
N GLN A 77 14.61 0.86 17.70
CA GLN A 77 13.18 1.12 17.97
C GLN A 77 12.34 -0.16 17.89
N ILE A 78 12.67 -1.08 16.99
CA ILE A 78 12.03 -2.39 16.92
C ILE A 78 12.36 -3.22 18.17
N ALA A 79 13.60 -3.14 18.66
CA ALA A 79 14.02 -3.78 19.90
C ALA A 79 13.22 -3.29 21.11
N LEU A 80 13.13 -1.96 21.26
CA LEU A 80 12.38 -1.33 22.35
C LEU A 80 10.90 -1.72 22.33
N LYS A 81 10.27 -1.75 21.13
CA LYS A 81 8.88 -2.21 20.97
C LYS A 81 8.66 -3.68 21.35
N LYS A 82 9.73 -4.46 21.47
CA LYS A 82 9.70 -5.87 21.84
C LYS A 82 10.24 -6.09 23.25
N ASN A 83 10.30 -5.03 24.06
CA ASN A 83 10.85 -5.00 25.41
C ASN A 83 12.31 -5.47 25.50
N GLY A 84 13.08 -5.40 24.42
CA GLY A 84 14.52 -5.67 24.42
C GLY A 84 15.35 -4.43 24.06
N LYS A 85 16.67 -4.58 24.06
CA LYS A 85 17.63 -3.55 23.67
C LYS A 85 18.56 -4.06 22.57
N LEU A 86 19.01 -3.15 21.72
CA LEU A 86 20.09 -3.41 20.77
C LEU A 86 21.42 -3.14 21.47
N ILE A 87 22.33 -4.12 21.47
CA ILE A 87 23.67 -4.00 22.06
C ILE A 87 24.69 -3.53 21.02
N SER A 88 24.57 -3.99 19.77
CA SER A 88 25.51 -3.58 18.72
C SER A 88 25.43 -2.08 18.44
N THR A 89 26.59 -1.43 18.44
CA THR A 89 26.75 0.02 18.21
C THR A 89 26.95 0.38 16.74
N LYS A 90 27.21 -0.61 15.87
CA LYS A 90 27.48 -0.42 14.43
C LYS A 90 26.53 -1.26 13.57
N TYR A 91 26.18 -0.74 12.40
CA TYR A 91 25.36 -1.44 11.41
C TYR A 91 26.15 -1.70 10.13
N GLU A 92 26.43 -2.97 9.87
CA GLU A 92 27.27 -3.40 8.74
C GLU A 92 26.45 -3.90 7.54
N GLY A 93 25.12 -3.79 7.61
CA GLY A 93 24.21 -4.16 6.52
C GLY A 93 23.07 -5.08 6.96
N ASN A 94 22.12 -5.30 6.04
CA ASN A 94 20.89 -6.04 6.35
C ASN A 94 21.08 -7.54 6.64
N ASN A 95 22.14 -8.15 6.12
CA ASN A 95 22.40 -9.58 6.27
C ASN A 95 23.46 -9.89 7.34
N LYS A 96 23.98 -8.86 8.03
CA LYS A 96 24.97 -9.00 9.09
C LYS A 96 24.28 -9.12 10.44
N ASP A 97 24.80 -10.01 11.27
CA ASP A 97 24.28 -10.25 12.61
C ASP A 97 24.55 -9.05 13.50
N MET A 98 23.55 -8.72 14.30
CA MET A 98 23.60 -7.69 15.33
C MET A 98 23.22 -8.33 16.66
N GLU A 99 23.85 -7.90 17.73
CA GLU A 99 23.62 -8.36 19.08
C GLU A 99 22.48 -7.58 19.74
N PHE A 100 21.57 -8.31 20.36
CA PHE A 100 20.39 -7.81 21.04
C PHE A 100 20.31 -8.44 22.43
N GLU A 101 19.64 -7.78 23.36
CA GLU A 101 19.23 -8.33 24.64
C GLU A 101 17.71 -8.30 24.72
N ASP A 102 17.06 -9.40 25.12
CA ASP A 102 15.61 -9.44 25.29
C ASP A 102 15.14 -8.87 26.64
N ALA A 103 13.84 -8.92 26.88
CA ALA A 103 13.22 -8.44 28.13
C ALA A 103 13.64 -9.24 29.37
N GLU A 104 14.15 -10.45 29.16
CA GLU A 104 14.60 -11.37 30.22
C GLU A 104 16.12 -11.24 30.46
N GLY A 105 16.82 -10.35 29.74
CA GLY A 105 18.25 -10.10 29.89
C GLY A 105 19.16 -11.01 29.04
N ASN A 106 18.59 -11.86 28.16
CA ASN A 106 19.37 -12.79 27.36
C ASN A 106 19.93 -12.12 26.10
N ARG A 107 21.23 -12.31 25.84
CA ARG A 107 21.90 -11.78 24.65
C ARG A 107 21.84 -12.75 23.47
N PHE A 108 21.55 -12.24 22.27
CA PHE A 108 21.48 -13.05 21.06
C PHE A 108 21.83 -12.26 19.79
N PHE A 109 22.31 -12.96 18.78
CA PHE A 109 22.71 -12.39 17.50
C PHE A 109 21.61 -12.60 16.44
N LYS A 110 21.35 -11.57 15.62
CA LYS A 110 20.40 -11.70 14.52
C LYS A 110 20.64 -10.73 13.35
N PRO A 111 20.38 -11.13 12.09
CA PRO A 111 20.45 -10.22 10.97
C PRO A 111 19.40 -9.12 11.06
N ALA A 112 19.81 -7.89 10.80
CA ALA A 112 18.91 -6.73 10.85
C ALA A 112 17.70 -6.84 9.91
N LYS A 113 17.83 -7.55 8.78
CA LYS A 113 16.71 -7.83 7.86
C LYS A 113 15.59 -8.61 8.54
N LEU A 114 15.93 -9.65 9.31
CA LEU A 114 14.94 -10.50 9.97
C LEU A 114 14.22 -9.71 11.06
N VAL A 115 14.97 -8.95 11.85
CA VAL A 115 14.40 -8.05 12.87
C VAL A 115 13.44 -7.04 12.25
N LYS A 116 13.80 -6.42 11.12
CA LYS A 116 12.93 -5.50 10.36
C LYS A 116 11.68 -6.16 9.78
N MET A 117 11.74 -7.45 9.46
CA MET A 117 10.60 -8.26 9.01
C MET A 117 9.68 -8.70 10.16
N GLY A 118 10.00 -8.32 11.40
CA GLY A 118 9.21 -8.64 12.60
C GLY A 118 9.68 -9.91 13.34
N ILE A 119 10.77 -10.52 12.87
CA ILE A 119 11.34 -11.74 13.40
C ILE A 119 12.37 -11.35 14.48
N TRP A 120 11.86 -11.20 15.71
CA TRP A 120 12.59 -10.64 16.86
C TRP A 120 13.28 -11.69 17.73
N SER A 121 12.66 -12.85 17.92
CA SER A 121 13.13 -13.85 18.89
C SER A 121 14.32 -14.66 18.36
N PRO A 122 15.28 -15.07 19.20
CA PRO A 122 16.46 -15.86 18.78
C PRO A 122 16.14 -17.20 18.07
N PHE A 123 14.90 -17.71 18.14
CA PHE A 123 14.64 -19.15 17.91
C PHE A 123 13.53 -19.49 16.90
N GLU A 124 13.26 -18.64 15.89
CA GLU A 124 12.45 -19.05 14.73
C GLU A 124 13.23 -20.03 13.84
N ILE A 125 13.20 -21.32 14.19
CA ILE A 125 13.80 -22.42 13.41
C ILE A 125 12.71 -23.01 12.51
N SER A 126 12.90 -22.93 11.19
CA SER A 126 12.02 -23.53 10.17
C SER A 126 12.10 -25.06 10.12
N ASN A 127 13.04 -25.68 10.83
CA ASN A 127 13.44 -27.08 10.67
C ASN A 127 13.52 -27.81 12.03
N LEU A 128 12.40 -27.86 12.77
CA LEU A 128 12.35 -28.46 14.12
C LEU A 128 12.80 -29.94 14.12
N SER A 129 12.38 -30.72 13.12
CA SER A 129 12.73 -32.14 13.02
C SER A 129 14.22 -32.37 12.77
N GLU A 130 14.86 -31.53 11.94
CA GLU A 130 16.31 -31.58 11.72
C GLU A 130 17.10 -31.26 12.99
N GLU A 131 16.64 -30.30 13.79
CA GLU A 131 17.29 -29.94 15.07
C GLU A 131 17.13 -31.03 16.14
N ILE A 132 15.97 -31.71 16.18
CA ILE A 132 15.77 -32.86 17.06
C ILE A 132 16.66 -34.02 16.63
N CYS A 133 16.71 -34.31 15.33
CA CYS A 133 17.61 -35.32 14.76
C CYS A 133 19.07 -35.02 15.09
N ARG A 134 19.50 -33.74 14.97
CA ARG A 134 20.83 -33.28 15.38
C ARG A 134 21.13 -33.60 16.85
N GLN A 135 20.21 -33.29 17.77
CA GLN A 135 20.40 -33.60 19.20
C GLN A 135 20.51 -35.10 19.48
N CYS A 136 19.77 -35.92 18.74
CA CYS A 136 19.92 -37.38 18.82
C CYS A 136 21.31 -37.80 18.34
N PHE A 137 21.78 -37.29 17.20
CA PHE A 137 23.14 -37.56 16.70
C PHE A 137 24.20 -37.12 17.72
N GLU A 138 24.11 -35.89 18.24
CA GLU A 138 25.08 -35.39 19.23
C GLU A 138 25.09 -36.22 20.52
N PHE A 139 23.92 -36.74 20.94
CA PHE A 139 23.83 -37.63 22.09
C PHE A 139 24.41 -39.02 21.82
N ILE A 140 24.12 -39.60 20.66
CA ILE A 140 24.55 -40.94 20.24
C ILE A 140 26.08 -40.97 20.05
N PHE A 141 26.62 -39.99 19.35
CA PHE A 141 28.04 -39.93 18.97
C PHE A 141 28.92 -39.20 19.97
N LYS A 142 28.33 -38.53 20.97
CA LYS A 142 29.04 -37.65 21.93
C LYS A 142 29.92 -36.60 21.25
N GLU A 143 29.56 -36.19 20.03
CA GLU A 143 30.28 -35.23 19.21
C GLU A 143 29.31 -34.21 18.61
N LYS A 144 29.81 -33.02 18.25
CA LYS A 144 28.97 -31.96 17.68
C LYS A 144 28.70 -32.19 16.18
N PHE A 145 27.49 -31.88 15.73
CA PHE A 145 27.08 -31.96 14.32
C PHE A 145 26.60 -30.60 13.79
N PRO A 146 27.50 -29.61 13.60
CA PRO A 146 27.15 -28.31 13.04
C PRO A 146 26.55 -28.42 11.63
N SER A 147 25.60 -27.55 11.33
CA SER A 147 25.08 -27.37 9.97
C SER A 147 26.06 -26.53 9.15
N ASN A 148 26.63 -27.08 8.08
CA ASN A 148 27.70 -26.44 7.31
C ASN A 148 27.36 -26.31 5.81
N TRP A 149 27.29 -25.07 5.33
CA TRP A 149 26.91 -24.70 3.96
C TRP A 149 28.07 -24.70 2.95
N LYS A 150 29.26 -25.14 3.36
CA LYS A 150 30.50 -25.01 2.57
C LYS A 150 31.14 -26.33 2.15
N ILE A 151 30.55 -27.46 2.55
CA ILE A 151 31.16 -28.78 2.33
C ILE A 151 31.05 -29.13 0.85
N VAL A 152 29.86 -29.05 0.25
CA VAL A 152 29.67 -29.43 -1.16
C VAL A 152 29.89 -28.24 -2.09
N LYS A 153 31.12 -28.06 -2.60
CA LYS A 153 31.43 -26.99 -3.56
C LYS A 153 30.87 -27.31 -4.96
N ARG A 154 30.14 -26.38 -5.57
CA ARG A 154 29.60 -26.50 -6.94
C ARG A 154 30.20 -25.44 -7.87
N PHE A 155 30.61 -25.84 -9.07
CA PHE A 155 31.09 -24.90 -10.09
C PHE A 155 29.95 -23.98 -10.55
N LYS A 156 30.13 -22.65 -10.39
CA LYS A 156 29.16 -21.59 -10.76
C LYS A 156 27.74 -21.72 -10.15
N LYS A 157 27.55 -22.51 -9.08
CA LYS A 157 26.27 -22.65 -8.32
C LYS A 157 26.51 -22.47 -6.82
N ARG A 158 25.44 -22.26 -6.04
CA ARG A 158 25.54 -22.19 -4.57
C ARG A 158 25.98 -23.56 -4.01
N PRO A 159 26.89 -23.59 -3.03
CA PRO A 159 27.27 -24.84 -2.37
C PRO A 159 26.07 -25.50 -1.69
N LEU A 160 26.09 -26.83 -1.60
CA LEU A 160 25.03 -27.58 -0.91
C LEU A 160 25.36 -27.69 0.59
N GLN A 161 24.29 -27.64 1.40
CA GLN A 161 24.35 -27.75 2.85
C GLN A 161 23.93 -29.15 3.28
N LEU A 162 24.61 -29.73 4.25
CA LEU A 162 24.21 -30.93 4.97
C LEU A 162 23.54 -30.51 6.30
N ASP A 163 22.53 -31.25 6.76
CA ASP A 163 21.76 -30.89 7.96
C ASP A 163 22.60 -30.95 9.24
N GLY A 164 23.55 -31.88 9.29
CA GLY A 164 24.65 -31.89 10.25
C GLY A 164 25.85 -32.68 9.75
N TYR A 165 27.06 -32.22 10.08
CA TYR A 165 28.31 -32.88 9.74
C TYR A 165 29.31 -32.78 10.89
N SER A 166 29.99 -33.89 11.18
CA SER A 166 31.10 -33.96 12.13
C SER A 166 32.41 -34.19 11.38
N ASP A 167 33.28 -33.19 11.36
CA ASP A 167 34.63 -33.28 10.76
C ASP A 167 35.45 -34.42 11.39
N LYS A 168 35.34 -34.61 12.71
CA LYS A 168 36.12 -35.60 13.46
C LYS A 168 35.78 -37.05 13.12
N LEU A 169 34.49 -37.34 12.98
CA LEU A 169 33.99 -38.69 12.67
C LEU A 169 33.88 -38.92 11.17
N ASN A 170 34.02 -37.87 10.36
CA ASN A 170 33.70 -37.82 8.95
C ASN A 170 32.28 -38.33 8.63
N PHE A 171 31.34 -38.08 9.54
CA PHE A 171 29.93 -38.47 9.44
C PHE A 171 29.05 -37.27 9.17
N ALA A 172 28.09 -37.42 8.26
CA ALA A 172 27.05 -36.44 7.96
C ALA A 172 25.67 -37.07 8.06
N PHE A 173 24.64 -36.28 8.34
CA PHE A 173 23.25 -36.73 8.20
C PHE A 173 22.41 -35.74 7.39
N GLU A 174 21.37 -36.28 6.74
CA GLU A 174 20.33 -35.54 6.06
C GLU A 174 18.97 -36.07 6.51
N TYR A 175 18.09 -35.18 6.97
CA TYR A 175 16.74 -35.52 7.40
C TYR A 175 15.76 -35.34 6.24
N GLN A 176 15.25 -36.45 5.72
CA GLN A 176 14.32 -36.43 4.60
C GLN A 176 12.90 -36.12 5.12
N GLY A 177 12.31 -34.99 4.73
CA GLY A 177 10.95 -34.61 5.13
C GLY A 177 9.84 -35.39 4.40
N GLU A 178 8.60 -35.29 4.88
CA GLU A 178 7.37 -35.91 4.29
C GLU A 178 7.22 -35.67 2.78
N GLN A 179 7.76 -34.54 2.33
CA GLN A 179 7.74 -34.08 0.95
C GLN A 179 8.55 -34.95 -0.05
N HIS A 180 9.36 -35.89 0.43
CA HIS A 180 10.14 -36.82 -0.41
C HIS A 180 9.38 -38.12 -0.75
N TYR A 181 8.22 -38.38 -0.14
CA TYR A 181 7.63 -39.72 -0.11
C TYR A 181 6.31 -39.89 -0.90
N GLU A 182 5.62 -38.82 -1.34
CA GLU A 182 4.39 -38.95 -2.13
C GLU A 182 4.42 -38.12 -3.42
N GLU A 183 4.28 -38.78 -4.58
CA GLU A 183 4.07 -38.11 -5.88
C GLU A 183 2.81 -37.23 -5.91
N ASN A 184 1.87 -37.45 -4.97
CA ASN A 184 0.57 -36.77 -4.91
C ASN A 184 0.54 -35.45 -4.13
N LEU A 185 1.65 -34.98 -3.55
CA LEU A 185 1.70 -33.67 -2.87
C LEU A 185 1.64 -32.47 -3.83
N ALA A 186 1.75 -32.70 -5.14
CA ALA A 186 1.50 -31.70 -6.18
C ALA A 186 0.07 -31.10 -6.11
N ASN A 187 -0.89 -31.77 -5.46
CA ASN A 187 -2.27 -31.30 -5.35
C ASN A 187 -2.56 -30.40 -4.12
N PHE A 188 -1.60 -30.20 -3.20
CA PHE A 188 -1.84 -29.41 -1.98
C PHE A 188 -1.20 -28.02 -1.95
N ASN A 189 -0.32 -27.69 -2.91
CA ASN A 189 0.37 -26.40 -2.96
C ASN A 189 0.34 -25.82 -4.38
N TYR A 190 -0.37 -24.71 -4.58
CA TYR A 190 -0.53 -24.00 -5.86
C TYR A 190 0.79 -23.45 -6.46
N TYR A 191 1.93 -23.68 -5.80
CA TYR A 191 3.27 -23.18 -6.15
C TYR A 191 4.32 -24.29 -6.33
N TRP A 192 3.94 -25.58 -6.34
CA TRP A 192 4.90 -26.68 -6.47
C TRP A 192 4.67 -27.49 -7.74
N SER A 193 5.62 -27.42 -8.70
CA SER A 193 5.54 -28.15 -9.96
C SER A 193 6.28 -29.49 -9.89
N LYS A 194 5.96 -30.40 -10.82
CA LYS A 194 6.74 -31.65 -11.02
C LYS A 194 8.24 -31.37 -11.18
N ASP A 195 8.61 -30.24 -11.81
CA ASP A 195 10.01 -29.85 -11.99
C ASP A 195 10.74 -29.56 -10.67
N ASP A 196 10.05 -29.05 -9.65
CA ASP A 196 10.68 -28.75 -8.37
C ASP A 196 10.95 -30.02 -7.55
N PHE A 197 10.12 -31.06 -7.71
CA PHE A 197 10.36 -32.41 -7.17
C PHE A 197 11.58 -33.07 -7.83
N TYR A 198 11.72 -32.99 -9.16
CA TYR A 198 12.91 -33.49 -9.86
C TYR A 198 14.18 -32.72 -9.46
N LYS A 199 14.10 -31.39 -9.28
CA LYS A 199 15.23 -30.59 -8.77
C LYS A 199 15.65 -30.97 -7.35
N LEU A 200 14.72 -31.42 -6.50
CA LEU A 200 15.01 -31.93 -5.16
C LEU A 200 15.75 -33.28 -5.25
N LYS A 201 15.25 -34.24 -6.03
CA LYS A 201 15.94 -35.53 -6.26
C LYS A 201 17.37 -35.35 -6.78
N ILE A 202 17.56 -34.48 -7.78
CA ILE A 202 18.90 -34.18 -8.33
C ILE A 202 19.84 -33.61 -7.25
N ARG A 203 19.33 -32.79 -6.33
CA ARG A 203 20.15 -32.22 -5.24
C ARG A 203 20.54 -33.27 -4.20
N ASP A 204 19.63 -34.18 -3.88
CA ASP A 204 19.91 -35.27 -2.94
C ASP A 204 20.96 -36.23 -3.52
N GLU A 205 20.85 -36.56 -4.82
CA GLU A 205 21.86 -37.33 -5.54
C GLU A 205 23.23 -36.62 -5.59
N GLU A 206 23.25 -35.30 -5.86
CA GLU A 206 24.49 -34.50 -5.82
C GLU A 206 25.17 -34.56 -4.44
N LYS A 207 24.40 -34.56 -3.33
CA LYS A 207 24.94 -34.70 -1.97
C LYS A 207 25.55 -36.08 -1.74
N LYS A 208 24.85 -37.15 -2.15
CA LYS A 208 25.35 -38.53 -2.04
C LYS A 208 26.67 -38.72 -2.75
N ILE A 209 26.72 -38.29 -4.02
CA ILE A 209 27.91 -38.39 -4.87
C ILE A 209 29.07 -37.60 -4.24
N TYR A 210 28.83 -36.42 -3.68
CA TYR A 210 29.87 -35.65 -3.02
C TYR A 210 30.39 -36.34 -1.75
N CYS A 211 29.49 -36.82 -0.89
CA CYS A 211 29.88 -37.51 0.34
C CYS A 211 30.72 -38.75 0.03
N GLN A 212 30.31 -39.55 -0.97
CA GLN A 212 31.08 -40.69 -1.46
C GLN A 212 32.49 -40.31 -1.94
N HIS A 213 32.62 -39.29 -2.80
CA HIS A 213 33.93 -38.84 -3.28
C HIS A 213 34.82 -38.22 -2.19
N SER A 214 34.22 -37.69 -1.13
CA SER A 214 34.96 -37.04 -0.03
C SER A 214 35.25 -37.98 1.14
N GLY A 215 34.91 -39.27 1.02
CA GLY A 215 35.02 -40.25 2.09
C GLY A 215 34.13 -39.96 3.30
N ILE A 216 33.10 -39.11 3.16
CA ILE A 216 32.15 -38.75 4.21
C ILE A 216 31.01 -39.79 4.21
N PHE A 217 30.75 -40.40 5.35
CA PHE A 217 29.62 -41.32 5.49
C PHE A 217 28.32 -40.54 5.74
N LEU A 218 27.33 -40.67 4.85
CA LEU A 218 26.06 -39.94 4.90
C LEU A 218 24.91 -40.81 5.42
N PHE A 219 24.35 -40.44 6.57
CA PHE A 219 23.12 -41.02 7.13
C PHE A 219 21.89 -40.33 6.54
N GLU A 220 21.10 -41.08 5.78
CA GLU A 220 19.80 -40.62 5.29
C GLU A 220 18.71 -41.03 6.28
N ILE A 221 18.26 -40.10 7.12
CA ILE A 221 17.25 -40.37 8.12
C ILE A 221 15.87 -40.12 7.53
N LYS A 222 15.10 -41.19 7.38
CA LYS A 222 13.75 -41.11 6.82
C LYS A 222 12.78 -40.40 7.76
N TYR A 223 11.82 -39.69 7.14
CA TYR A 223 10.71 -39.08 7.85
C TYR A 223 9.98 -40.10 8.73
N PHE A 224 9.71 -39.72 9.97
CA PHE A 224 8.91 -40.53 10.88
C PHE A 224 7.45 -40.07 10.83
N ALA A 225 6.60 -40.84 10.16
CA ALA A 225 5.20 -40.49 9.93
C ALA A 225 4.29 -40.63 11.17
N LYS A 226 4.71 -41.37 12.20
CA LYS A 226 3.92 -41.58 13.42
C LYS A 226 4.23 -40.48 14.46
N ARG A 227 3.17 -39.94 15.06
CA ARG A 227 3.27 -39.08 16.27
C ARG A 227 3.99 -39.86 17.37
N TYR A 228 5.23 -39.52 17.68
CA TYR A 228 5.94 -40.08 18.84
C TYR A 228 5.29 -39.57 20.13
N LYS A 229 5.13 -40.46 21.11
CA LYS A 229 4.52 -40.18 22.42
C LYS A 229 5.51 -39.54 23.39
N ASN A 230 6.81 -39.80 23.23
CA ASN A 230 7.89 -39.26 24.09
C ASN A 230 9.25 -39.17 23.36
N ASP A 231 10.24 -38.52 23.99
CA ASP A 231 11.58 -38.26 23.42
C ASP A 231 12.38 -39.55 23.15
N ILE A 232 12.17 -40.57 23.99
CA ILE A 232 12.86 -41.86 23.91
C ILE A 232 12.41 -42.63 22.67
N GLU A 233 11.12 -42.58 22.33
CA GLU A 233 10.58 -43.21 21.11
C GLU A 233 11.19 -42.62 19.83
N TYR A 234 11.44 -41.30 19.80
CA TYR A 234 12.11 -40.65 18.68
C TYR A 234 13.59 -41.02 18.60
N LEU A 235 14.30 -41.05 19.74
CA LEU A 235 15.69 -41.51 19.81
C LEU A 235 15.82 -42.95 19.29
N ASN A 236 14.90 -43.83 19.67
CA ASN A 236 14.86 -45.22 19.20
C ASN A 236 14.62 -45.31 17.69
N HIS A 237 13.78 -44.46 17.10
CA HIS A 237 13.61 -44.42 15.65
C HIS A 237 14.91 -44.01 14.93
N VAL A 238 15.58 -42.95 15.42
CA VAL A 238 16.86 -42.52 14.85
C VAL A 238 17.92 -43.62 14.98
N LEU A 239 17.98 -44.32 16.11
CA LEU A 239 18.85 -45.48 16.31
C LEU A 239 18.53 -46.62 15.33
N GLN A 240 17.25 -46.94 15.11
CA GLN A 240 16.83 -47.94 14.14
C GLN A 240 17.22 -47.57 12.70
N GLU A 241 17.09 -46.30 12.30
CA GLU A 241 17.53 -45.86 10.98
C GLU A 241 19.05 -45.92 10.85
N ILE A 242 19.81 -45.53 11.88
CA ILE A 242 21.27 -45.65 11.90
C ILE A 242 21.70 -47.12 11.80
N LYS A 243 21.01 -48.05 12.49
CA LYS A 243 21.31 -49.49 12.45
C LYS A 243 21.20 -50.13 11.07
N LYS A 244 20.43 -49.54 10.15
CA LYS A 244 20.36 -50.04 8.76
C LYS A 244 21.70 -49.94 8.03
N PHE A 245 22.60 -49.07 8.51
CA PHE A 245 23.92 -48.88 7.94
C PHE A 245 24.94 -49.80 8.63
N LYS A 246 25.54 -50.73 7.88
CA LYS A 246 26.60 -51.63 8.38
C LYS A 246 27.96 -50.93 8.35
N HIS A 247 28.27 -50.12 9.37
CA HIS A 247 29.56 -49.41 9.48
C HIS A 247 30.30 -49.80 10.78
N GLU A 248 31.61 -50.03 10.71
CA GLU A 248 32.38 -50.60 11.83
C GLU A 248 32.41 -49.72 13.09
N GLY A 249 32.37 -48.39 12.92
CA GLY A 249 32.27 -47.41 14.01
C GLY A 249 30.96 -47.46 14.83
N PHE A 250 30.03 -48.36 14.50
CA PHE A 250 28.71 -48.48 15.14
C PHE A 250 28.50 -49.78 15.91
N LYS A 251 29.47 -50.71 15.89
CA LYS A 251 29.39 -51.93 16.70
C LYS A 251 29.37 -51.52 18.19
N ASN A 252 28.34 -51.97 18.92
CA ASN A 252 28.18 -51.86 20.38
C ASN A 252 27.95 -50.45 20.95
N ILE A 253 27.36 -49.52 20.20
CA ILE A 253 26.99 -48.18 20.73
C ILE A 253 25.90 -48.24 21.82
N GLU A 254 24.97 -49.19 21.74
CA GLU A 254 23.85 -49.29 22.69
C GLU A 254 24.27 -49.74 24.09
N GLU A 255 25.32 -50.57 24.19
CA GLU A 255 25.87 -51.04 25.46
C GLU A 255 26.55 -49.91 26.25
N LYS A 256 26.90 -48.80 25.58
CA LYS A 256 27.60 -47.65 26.17
C LYS A 256 26.69 -46.44 26.45
N LEU A 257 25.42 -46.47 26.04
CA LEU A 257 24.52 -45.32 26.15
C LEU A 257 23.41 -45.59 27.18
N ASP A 258 23.33 -44.73 28.21
CA ASP A 258 22.14 -44.67 29.06
C ASP A 258 21.01 -43.96 28.31
N LEU A 259 20.20 -44.73 27.58
CA LEU A 259 19.08 -44.23 26.78
C LEU A 259 18.00 -43.54 27.63
N ASN A 260 17.86 -43.90 28.90
CA ASN A 260 16.87 -43.31 29.82
C ASN A 260 17.31 -41.92 30.33
N SER A 261 18.60 -41.61 30.25
CA SER A 261 19.13 -40.26 30.53
C SER A 261 18.84 -39.24 29.43
N PHE A 262 18.46 -39.70 28.22
CA PHE A 262 18.19 -38.79 27.12
C PHE A 262 16.92 -38.00 27.35
N LYS A 263 17.09 -36.69 27.53
CA LYS A 263 16.00 -35.71 27.46
C LYS A 263 16.38 -34.70 26.40
N ILE A 264 15.46 -34.43 25.47
CA ILE A 264 15.64 -33.31 24.55
C ILE A 264 15.79 -32.06 25.42
N ASN A 265 16.77 -31.22 25.13
CA ASN A 265 16.96 -30.00 25.90
C ASN A 265 15.84 -29.00 25.55
N ARG A 266 14.71 -29.14 26.24
CA ARG A 266 13.50 -28.33 26.08
C ARG A 266 13.60 -26.96 26.78
N LEU A 267 14.73 -26.57 27.36
CA LEU A 267 14.92 -25.19 27.84
C LEU A 267 15.01 -24.19 26.66
N LYS A 268 15.22 -24.68 25.43
CA LYS A 268 14.89 -24.00 24.16
C LYS A 268 13.36 -23.90 23.87
N MET A 269 12.48 -24.36 24.77
CA MET A 269 11.00 -24.48 24.62
C MET A 269 10.16 -23.64 25.63
N LYS A 270 10.63 -22.48 26.12
CA LYS A 270 9.73 -21.38 26.60
C LYS A 270 8.75 -20.87 25.52
N LYS A 271 8.86 -21.43 24.32
CA LYS A 271 8.20 -21.11 23.05
C LYS A 271 6.73 -21.57 22.98
N SER A 272 6.32 -22.63 23.69
CA SER A 272 4.92 -23.10 23.65
C SER A 272 3.97 -22.10 24.32
N GLU A 273 4.30 -21.66 25.54
CA GLU A 273 3.48 -20.71 26.29
C GLU A 273 3.40 -19.34 25.60
N PHE A 274 4.48 -18.89 24.96
CA PHE A 274 4.47 -17.65 24.17
C PHE A 274 3.52 -17.73 22.96
N TYR A 275 3.53 -18.82 22.20
CA TYR A 275 2.60 -18.97 21.07
C TYR A 275 1.17 -19.22 21.52
N LEU A 276 0.95 -19.96 22.61
CA LEU A 276 -0.34 -20.09 23.26
C LEU A 276 -0.87 -18.71 23.69
N ASN A 277 -0.03 -17.86 24.28
CA ASN A 277 -0.41 -16.49 24.66
C ASN A 277 -0.75 -15.60 23.45
N GLN A 278 -0.02 -15.71 22.33
CA GLN A 278 -0.41 -15.04 21.10
C GLN A 278 -1.75 -15.54 20.57
N LEU A 279 -1.98 -16.85 20.58
CA LEU A 279 -3.23 -17.45 20.13
C LEU A 279 -4.39 -17.13 21.07
N ARG A 280 -4.17 -17.09 22.38
CA ARG A 280 -5.13 -16.58 23.39
C ARG A 280 -5.49 -15.13 23.09
N THR A 281 -4.50 -14.29 22.76
CA THR A 281 -4.74 -12.88 22.40
C THR A 281 -5.57 -12.75 21.10
N ILE A 282 -5.26 -13.56 20.08
CA ILE A 282 -6.01 -13.58 18.82
C ILE A 282 -7.44 -14.07 19.06
N ALA A 283 -7.59 -15.14 19.84
CA ALA A 283 -8.88 -15.69 20.25
C ALA A 283 -9.73 -14.64 20.96
N HIS A 284 -9.15 -13.98 21.96
CA HIS A 284 -9.80 -12.93 22.72
C HIS A 284 -10.23 -11.76 21.82
N LYS A 285 -9.38 -11.32 20.89
CA LYS A 285 -9.74 -10.28 19.89
C LYS A 285 -10.88 -10.69 18.97
N LYS A 286 -11.07 -11.99 18.73
CA LYS A 286 -12.16 -12.56 17.93
C LYS A 286 -13.38 -12.94 18.79
N GLY A 287 -13.36 -12.63 20.08
CA GLY A 287 -14.44 -12.91 21.02
C GLY A 287 -14.51 -14.36 21.52
N GLY A 288 -13.48 -15.17 21.27
CA GLY A 288 -13.40 -16.54 21.76
C GLY A 288 -12.19 -16.79 22.68
N LYS A 289 -11.94 -18.05 23.03
CA LYS A 289 -10.82 -18.48 23.89
C LYS A 289 -10.10 -19.71 23.34
N LEU A 290 -8.83 -19.85 23.68
CA LEU A 290 -8.02 -21.04 23.38
C LEU A 290 -8.16 -22.04 24.53
N ILE A 291 -8.54 -23.27 24.24
CA ILE A 291 -8.72 -24.35 25.23
C ILE A 291 -7.45 -25.20 25.34
N SER A 292 -6.78 -25.47 24.22
CA SER A 292 -5.57 -26.27 24.22
C SER A 292 -4.46 -25.63 25.07
N LYS A 293 -3.85 -26.45 25.93
CA LYS A 293 -2.78 -26.06 26.86
C LYS A 293 -1.37 -26.28 26.29
N GLU A 294 -1.25 -26.88 25.12
CA GLU A 294 0.03 -27.22 24.50
C GLU A 294 0.10 -26.74 23.06
N TYR A 295 1.27 -26.22 22.65
CA TYR A 295 1.55 -25.79 21.28
C TYR A 295 2.68 -26.61 20.69
N ARG A 296 2.36 -27.43 19.68
CA ARG A 296 3.29 -28.37 19.06
C ARG A 296 3.74 -27.95 17.65
N GLY A 297 3.10 -26.93 17.05
CA GLY A 297 3.48 -26.39 15.74
C GLY A 297 2.39 -25.55 15.06
N CYS A 298 2.72 -24.91 13.93
CA CYS A 298 1.79 -24.03 13.20
C CYS A 298 0.74 -24.78 12.37
N LYS A 299 0.95 -26.08 12.13
CA LYS A 299 0.04 -26.97 11.40
C LYS A 299 -0.87 -27.78 12.33
N ASP A 300 -0.53 -27.89 13.62
CA ASP A 300 -1.31 -28.66 14.58
C ASP A 300 -2.69 -28.04 14.82
N LYS A 301 -3.70 -28.90 14.94
CA LYS A 301 -5.05 -28.46 15.32
C LYS A 301 -5.12 -28.26 16.82
N LEU A 302 -5.42 -27.04 17.23
CA LEU A 302 -5.70 -26.65 18.61
C LEU A 302 -7.21 -26.46 18.78
N GLU A 303 -7.69 -26.71 19.98
CA GLU A 303 -9.07 -26.53 20.38
C GLU A 303 -9.32 -25.08 20.83
N PHE A 304 -10.35 -24.48 20.26
CA PHE A 304 -10.80 -23.12 20.54
C PHE A 304 -12.29 -23.13 20.86
N GLU A 305 -12.74 -22.15 21.63
CA GLU A 305 -14.16 -21.87 21.87
C GLU A 305 -14.49 -20.50 21.27
N ASP A 306 -15.56 -20.41 20.48
CA ASP A 306 -16.01 -19.13 19.91
C ASP A 306 -16.84 -18.29 20.89
N LYS A 307 -17.29 -17.11 20.44
CA LYS A 307 -18.08 -16.17 21.25
C LYS A 307 -19.46 -16.69 21.68
N PHE A 308 -19.90 -17.82 21.10
CA PHE A 308 -21.17 -18.46 21.39
C PHE A 308 -20.99 -19.75 22.21
N GLY A 309 -19.77 -20.05 22.66
CA GLY A 309 -19.45 -21.22 23.47
C GLY A 309 -19.24 -22.50 22.67
N ASN A 310 -19.18 -22.44 21.33
CA ASN A 310 -18.98 -23.65 20.52
C ASN A 310 -17.49 -23.98 20.44
N ARG A 311 -17.14 -25.25 20.73
CA ARG A 311 -15.77 -25.74 20.66
C ARG A 311 -15.45 -26.26 19.27
N PHE A 312 -14.26 -25.95 18.75
CA PHE A 312 -13.80 -26.40 17.45
C PHE A 312 -12.28 -26.55 17.41
N PHE A 313 -11.82 -27.44 16.52
CA PHE A 313 -10.40 -27.67 16.28
C PHE A 313 -9.93 -26.91 15.03
N SER A 314 -8.88 -26.11 15.15
CA SER A 314 -8.32 -25.36 14.02
C SER A 314 -6.81 -25.16 14.16
N SER A 315 -6.09 -25.01 13.05
CA SER A 315 -4.66 -24.76 13.10
C SER A 315 -4.35 -23.28 13.40
N PRO A 316 -3.21 -22.95 14.03
CA PRO A 316 -2.77 -21.57 14.28
C PRO A 316 -2.80 -20.69 13.02
N ASN A 317 -2.41 -21.23 11.87
CA ASN A 317 -2.43 -20.48 10.62
C ASN A 317 -3.87 -20.21 10.14
N ASN A 318 -4.75 -21.20 10.26
CA ASN A 318 -6.16 -21.01 9.95
C ASN A 318 -6.76 -19.98 10.88
N VAL A 319 -6.61 -20.09 12.19
CA VAL A 319 -7.15 -19.14 13.18
C VAL A 319 -6.73 -17.69 12.93
N ARG A 320 -5.51 -17.46 12.42
CA ARG A 320 -5.03 -16.12 12.02
C ARG A 320 -5.80 -15.54 10.83
N HIS A 321 -6.28 -16.36 9.91
CA HIS A 321 -6.92 -15.95 8.65
C HIS A 321 -8.44 -16.20 8.59
N ARG A 322 -8.92 -17.25 9.27
CA ARG A 322 -10.30 -17.76 9.38
C ARG A 322 -10.50 -18.28 10.81
N TRP A 323 -11.37 -17.60 11.58
CA TRP A 323 -11.55 -17.84 13.00
C TRP A 323 -12.26 -19.18 13.30
N SER A 324 -13.61 -19.18 13.32
CA SER A 324 -14.43 -20.36 13.61
C SER A 324 -15.04 -20.93 12.32
N PRO A 325 -15.09 -22.27 12.16
CA PRO A 325 -15.81 -22.89 11.05
C PRO A 325 -17.29 -22.50 11.07
N PHE A 326 -17.85 -22.23 12.26
CA PHE A 326 -19.23 -21.81 12.47
C PHE A 326 -19.51 -20.34 12.11
N GLU A 327 -18.49 -19.48 12.12
CA GLU A 327 -18.62 -18.10 11.59
C GLU A 327 -18.42 -18.03 10.06
N SER A 328 -18.12 -19.14 9.40
CA SER A 328 -17.95 -19.13 7.95
C SER A 328 -19.31 -18.94 7.26
N LYS A 329 -19.33 -18.14 6.16
CA LYS A 329 -20.53 -17.86 5.34
C LYS A 329 -21.25 -19.12 4.78
N ARG A 330 -20.74 -20.32 5.05
CA ARG A 330 -21.25 -21.61 4.55
C ARG A 330 -21.94 -22.45 5.64
N VAL A 331 -22.11 -21.94 6.86
CA VAL A 331 -22.67 -22.71 7.98
C VAL A 331 -24.18 -22.82 7.86
N ARG A 332 -24.64 -24.05 7.66
CA ARG A 332 -26.05 -24.42 7.47
C ARG A 332 -26.77 -24.80 8.77
N ASP A 333 -26.10 -24.82 9.92
CA ASP A 333 -26.66 -25.28 11.20
C ASP A 333 -27.63 -24.24 11.81
N PRO A 334 -28.95 -24.53 11.91
CA PRO A 334 -29.94 -23.64 12.51
C PRO A 334 -29.67 -23.30 13.99
N ALA A 335 -29.11 -24.24 14.77
CA ALA A 335 -28.87 -24.04 16.19
C ALA A 335 -27.80 -22.96 16.44
N TYR A 336 -26.81 -22.88 15.56
CA TYR A 336 -25.81 -21.83 15.60
C TYR A 336 -26.40 -20.45 15.37
N HIS A 337 -27.29 -20.31 14.36
CA HIS A 337 -27.93 -19.04 14.04
C HIS A 337 -28.82 -18.54 15.17
N LEU A 338 -29.51 -19.42 15.89
CA LEU A 338 -30.28 -19.05 17.09
C LEU A 338 -29.39 -18.51 18.21
N LYS A 339 -28.30 -19.22 18.55
CA LYS A 339 -27.32 -18.74 19.54
C LYS A 339 -26.71 -17.39 19.15
N GLU A 340 -26.43 -17.21 17.86
CA GLU A 340 -25.92 -15.94 17.34
C GLU A 340 -26.93 -14.79 17.55
N LEU A 341 -28.19 -15.01 17.21
CA LEU A 341 -29.25 -14.02 17.33
C LEU A 341 -29.60 -13.71 18.80
N GLU A 342 -29.59 -14.73 19.67
CA GLU A 342 -29.77 -14.54 21.12
C GLU A 342 -28.66 -13.68 21.72
N PHE A 343 -27.41 -13.91 21.31
CA PHE A 343 -26.28 -13.09 21.74
C PHE A 343 -26.40 -11.63 21.25
N ILE A 344 -26.78 -11.41 19.99
CA ILE A 344 -27.03 -10.07 19.46
C ILE A 344 -28.16 -9.38 20.25
N ALA A 345 -29.21 -10.12 20.57
CA ALA A 345 -30.32 -9.61 21.38
C ALA A 345 -29.88 -9.15 22.77
N LYS A 346 -29.15 -10.00 23.49
CA LYS A 346 -28.60 -9.68 24.82
C LYS A 346 -27.69 -8.44 24.77
N LYS A 347 -26.84 -8.34 23.75
CA LYS A 347 -25.94 -7.18 23.57
C LYS A 347 -26.69 -5.87 23.38
N GLN A 348 -27.87 -5.91 22.77
CA GLN A 348 -28.73 -4.73 22.57
C GLN A 348 -29.68 -4.48 23.77
N GLY A 349 -29.53 -5.25 24.85
CA GLY A 349 -30.36 -5.18 26.06
C GLY A 349 -31.71 -5.89 25.94
N GLY A 350 -31.91 -6.72 24.91
CA GLY A 350 -33.14 -7.47 24.67
C GLY A 350 -32.96 -8.99 24.77
N LYS A 351 -33.99 -9.75 24.38
CA LYS A 351 -33.97 -11.22 24.33
C LYS A 351 -34.61 -11.76 23.04
N LEU A 352 -34.15 -12.92 22.56
CA LEU A 352 -34.79 -13.66 21.46
C LEU A 352 -35.91 -14.52 22.06
N ILE A 353 -37.12 -14.44 21.51
CA ILE A 353 -38.29 -15.21 21.96
C ILE A 353 -38.47 -16.47 21.11
N SER A 354 -38.28 -16.34 19.79
CA SER A 354 -38.43 -17.49 18.88
C SER A 354 -37.36 -18.56 19.13
N ASN A 355 -37.79 -19.81 19.16
CA ASN A 355 -36.96 -20.99 19.42
C ASN A 355 -36.57 -21.77 18.16
N GLN A 356 -37.08 -21.39 16.98
CA GLN A 356 -36.83 -22.08 15.71
C GLN A 356 -36.25 -21.13 14.67
N TYR A 357 -35.17 -21.55 14.00
CA TYR A 357 -34.57 -20.82 12.89
C TYR A 357 -34.81 -21.58 11.59
N ILE A 358 -35.55 -20.95 10.67
CA ILE A 358 -35.85 -21.53 9.36
C ILE A 358 -34.82 -21.05 8.32
N ASN A 359 -34.67 -19.73 8.18
CA ASN A 359 -33.70 -19.12 7.28
C ASN A 359 -33.48 -17.64 7.66
N ASN A 360 -32.57 -16.96 6.94
CA ASN A 360 -32.21 -15.57 7.24
C ASN A 360 -33.31 -14.52 6.91
N ARG A 361 -34.37 -14.92 6.22
CA ARG A 361 -35.47 -14.06 5.75
C ARG A 361 -36.77 -14.25 6.53
N THR A 362 -36.95 -15.37 7.22
CA THR A 362 -38.11 -15.59 8.09
C THR A 362 -37.98 -14.71 9.33
N LYS A 363 -39.03 -13.96 9.66
CA LYS A 363 -39.04 -13.09 10.85
C LYS A 363 -39.03 -13.94 12.12
N LEU A 364 -38.20 -13.55 13.08
CA LEU A 364 -38.20 -14.06 14.44
C LEU A 364 -38.65 -12.97 15.41
N GLU A 365 -39.24 -13.38 16.52
CA GLU A 365 -39.70 -12.52 17.60
C GLU A 365 -38.58 -12.25 18.59
N PHE A 366 -38.39 -10.97 18.91
CA PHE A 366 -37.43 -10.46 19.88
C PHE A 366 -38.15 -9.54 20.86
N GLN A 367 -37.61 -9.40 22.07
CA GLN A 367 -38.06 -8.42 23.06
C GLN A 367 -36.95 -7.40 23.30
N ASP A 368 -37.29 -6.10 23.35
CA ASP A 368 -36.33 -5.02 23.63
C ASP A 368 -36.06 -4.83 25.12
N LYS A 369 -35.17 -3.88 25.45
CA LYS A 369 -34.81 -3.56 26.84
C LYS A 369 -35.94 -2.95 27.67
N PHE A 370 -37.03 -2.52 27.03
CA PHE A 370 -38.20 -1.94 27.66
C PHE A 370 -39.33 -2.96 27.84
N GLY A 371 -39.10 -4.22 27.44
CA GLY A 371 -40.07 -5.31 27.57
C GLY A 371 -41.01 -5.46 26.37
N ASN A 372 -40.82 -4.70 25.29
CA ASN A 372 -41.71 -4.78 24.13
C ASN A 372 -41.28 -5.86 23.14
N ASN A 373 -42.24 -6.62 22.62
CA ASN A 373 -41.99 -7.64 21.60
C ASN A 373 -42.08 -7.05 20.19
N PHE A 374 -41.16 -7.47 19.30
CA PHE A 374 -41.13 -7.06 17.90
C PHE A 374 -40.57 -8.18 17.00
N PHE A 375 -40.97 -8.16 15.74
CA PHE A 375 -40.53 -9.16 14.74
C PHE A 375 -39.45 -8.60 13.82
N MET A 376 -38.40 -9.37 13.56
CA MET A 376 -37.34 -8.97 12.64
C MET A 376 -36.67 -10.16 11.96
N THR A 377 -36.17 -9.96 10.75
CA THR A 377 -35.45 -11.03 10.03
C THR A 377 -34.02 -11.17 10.57
N PRO A 378 -33.48 -12.39 10.70
CA PRO A 378 -32.10 -12.61 11.11
C PRO A 378 -31.06 -11.82 10.32
N ASP A 379 -31.26 -11.67 9.00
CA ASP A 379 -30.37 -10.86 8.16
C ASP A 379 -30.32 -9.39 8.60
N SER A 380 -31.49 -8.79 8.88
CA SER A 380 -31.58 -7.41 9.36
C SER A 380 -30.93 -7.24 10.74
N VAL A 381 -31.15 -8.20 11.64
CA VAL A 381 -30.52 -8.25 12.98
C VAL A 381 -29.00 -8.27 12.85
N LYS A 382 -28.47 -9.17 12.01
CA LYS A 382 -27.03 -9.33 11.78
C LYS A 382 -26.38 -8.11 11.11
N GLN A 383 -27.13 -7.40 10.27
CA GLN A 383 -26.69 -6.14 9.66
C GLN A 383 -26.76 -4.94 10.62
N GLY A 384 -27.23 -5.13 11.85
CA GLY A 384 -27.24 -4.11 12.90
C GLY A 384 -28.54 -3.32 13.02
N SER A 385 -29.61 -3.73 12.32
CA SER A 385 -30.95 -3.22 12.63
C SER A 385 -31.39 -3.80 13.97
N TRP A 386 -31.95 -2.97 14.85
CA TRP A 386 -32.47 -3.40 16.14
C TRP A 386 -33.70 -2.56 16.49
N SER A 387 -34.80 -3.21 16.86
CA SER A 387 -36.07 -2.57 17.24
C SER A 387 -36.46 -1.43 16.29
N ASN A 388 -36.86 -1.77 15.06
CA ASN A 388 -37.43 -0.79 14.14
C ASN A 388 -38.89 -0.50 14.52
N TYR A 389 -39.10 0.36 15.51
CA TYR A 389 -40.36 1.12 15.66
C TYR A 389 -40.57 2.17 14.55
N ARG A 390 -39.84 2.03 13.43
CA ARG A 390 -40.04 2.81 12.21
C ARG A 390 -40.55 1.88 11.12
N GLN A 391 -41.79 1.39 11.23
CA GLN A 391 -42.68 1.11 10.08
C GLN A 391 -44.00 0.38 10.40
N PHE A 392 -44.44 0.28 11.66
CA PHE A 392 -45.82 -0.12 11.93
C PHE A 392 -46.58 1.03 12.60
N GLN A 393 -47.66 1.44 11.93
CA GLN A 393 -48.67 2.36 12.41
C GLN A 393 -49.24 1.79 13.72
N ILE A 394 -48.91 2.40 14.85
CA ILE A 394 -49.76 2.37 16.04
C ILE A 394 -49.86 3.81 16.54
N THR A 395 -51.08 4.28 16.42
CA THR A 395 -51.74 5.48 16.89
C THR A 395 -51.73 5.53 18.41
N ASP A 396 -50.61 5.94 19.00
CA ASP A 396 -50.62 6.33 20.41
C ASP A 396 -49.86 7.65 20.58
N SER A 397 -50.63 8.74 20.58
CA SER A 397 -50.13 10.11 20.71
C SER A 397 -49.41 10.29 22.05
N GLU A 398 -49.90 9.66 23.11
CA GLU A 398 -49.32 9.70 24.46
C GLU A 398 -47.92 9.07 24.50
N TYR A 399 -47.76 7.90 23.87
CA TYR A 399 -46.47 7.23 23.81
C TYR A 399 -45.42 8.06 23.06
N ASN A 400 -45.82 8.68 21.94
CA ASN A 400 -44.92 9.53 21.16
C ASN A 400 -44.53 10.81 21.91
N LEU A 401 -45.47 11.45 22.61
CA LEU A 401 -45.19 12.61 23.47
C LEU A 401 -44.24 12.26 24.60
N LYS A 402 -44.41 11.09 25.23
CA LYS A 402 -43.51 10.61 26.29
C LYS A 402 -42.07 10.45 25.79
N ILE A 403 -41.88 9.84 24.61
CA ILE A 403 -40.56 9.71 23.98
C ILE A 403 -39.97 11.09 23.66
N ILE A 404 -40.76 11.99 23.05
CA ILE A 404 -40.29 13.31 22.67
C ILE A 404 -39.93 14.15 23.90
N SER A 405 -40.73 14.06 24.97
CA SER A 405 -40.49 14.71 26.26
C SER A 405 -39.16 14.25 26.89
N GLN A 406 -38.87 12.95 26.89
CA GLN A 406 -37.60 12.42 27.41
C GLN A 406 -36.40 12.89 26.58
N ILE A 407 -36.53 12.90 25.25
CA ILE A 407 -35.46 13.39 24.35
C ILE A 407 -35.24 14.89 24.56
N ALA A 408 -36.31 15.68 24.69
CA ALA A 408 -36.23 17.11 24.98
C ALA A 408 -35.51 17.36 26.31
N LYS A 409 -35.88 16.63 27.38
CA LYS A 409 -35.22 16.72 28.69
C LYS A 409 -33.73 16.41 28.62
N SER A 410 -33.34 15.36 27.89
CA SER A 410 -31.92 15.00 27.70
C SER A 410 -31.10 16.10 27.01
N LYS A 411 -31.78 16.99 26.26
CA LYS A 411 -31.19 18.12 25.55
C LYS A 411 -31.39 19.46 26.27
N GLY A 412 -31.93 19.43 27.49
CA GLY A 412 -32.15 20.63 28.31
C GLY A 412 -33.36 21.45 27.91
N CYS A 413 -34.37 20.86 27.28
CA CYS A 413 -35.62 21.52 26.93
C CYS A 413 -36.81 20.78 27.55
N LYS A 414 -37.90 21.49 27.82
CA LYS A 414 -39.17 20.94 28.32
C LYS A 414 -40.20 20.96 27.19
N LEU A 415 -40.91 19.85 26.98
CA LEU A 415 -42.04 19.78 26.04
C LEU A 415 -43.26 20.44 26.68
N ILE A 416 -43.90 21.37 25.97
CA ILE A 416 -45.15 22.03 26.40
C ILE A 416 -46.35 21.40 25.71
N SER A 417 -46.25 21.09 24.41
CA SER A 417 -47.38 20.54 23.67
C SER A 417 -47.88 19.22 24.24
N THR A 418 -49.20 19.11 24.31
CA THR A 418 -49.95 17.96 24.85
C THR A 418 -50.50 17.04 23.77
N GLU A 419 -50.35 17.39 22.49
CA GLU A 419 -50.85 16.62 21.36
C GLU A 419 -49.74 16.29 20.35
N TYR A 420 -49.79 15.08 19.79
CA TYR A 420 -48.86 14.62 18.75
C TYR A 420 -49.63 14.16 17.51
N ILE A 421 -49.41 14.87 16.40
CA ILE A 421 -50.05 14.57 15.12
C ILE A 421 -49.13 13.68 14.27
N ASP A 422 -47.94 14.18 13.92
CA ASP A 422 -46.96 13.44 13.14
C ASP A 422 -45.53 13.90 13.49
N ASN A 423 -44.53 13.38 12.77
CA ASN A 423 -43.12 13.72 13.04
C ASN A 423 -42.65 15.06 12.42
N LYS A 424 -43.50 15.75 11.63
CA LYS A 424 -43.23 16.99 10.91
C LYS A 424 -43.92 18.20 11.55
N THR A 425 -45.11 18.03 12.11
CA THR A 425 -45.88 19.05 12.82
C THR A 425 -45.06 19.58 13.97
N LYS A 426 -45.01 20.91 14.09
CA LYS A 426 -44.21 21.56 15.13
C LYS A 426 -44.90 21.41 16.48
N LEU A 427 -44.12 21.05 17.49
CA LEU A 427 -44.50 21.08 18.89
C LEU A 427 -43.78 22.24 19.58
N GLU A 428 -44.37 22.73 20.66
CA GLU A 428 -43.85 23.80 21.49
C GLU A 428 -42.96 23.26 22.60
N PHE A 429 -41.81 23.89 22.77
CA PHE A 429 -40.79 23.54 23.76
C PHE A 429 -40.30 24.79 24.49
N GLU A 430 -39.84 24.61 25.72
CA GLU A 430 -39.17 25.64 26.54
C GLU A 430 -37.70 25.25 26.71
N ASP A 431 -36.76 26.17 26.49
CA ASP A 431 -35.34 25.94 26.76
C ASP A 431 -34.93 26.29 28.21
N LYS A 432 -33.63 26.21 28.51
CA LYS A 432 -33.08 26.49 29.85
C LYS A 432 -33.23 27.94 30.27
N ASP A 433 -33.37 28.85 29.31
CA ASP A 433 -33.51 30.29 29.52
C ASP A 433 -34.99 30.71 29.53
N SER A 434 -35.91 29.74 29.69
CA SER A 434 -37.37 29.90 29.67
C SER A 434 -37.94 30.50 28.39
N ASN A 435 -37.22 30.39 27.26
CA ASN A 435 -37.73 30.83 25.97
C ASN A 435 -38.58 29.72 25.32
N LYS A 436 -39.77 30.09 24.85
CA LYS A 436 -40.67 29.20 24.12
C LYS A 436 -40.36 29.17 22.63
N PHE A 437 -40.19 27.99 22.05
CA PHE A 437 -39.92 27.81 20.62
C PHE A 437 -40.64 26.61 20.02
N PHE A 438 -40.90 26.67 18.72
CA PHE A 438 -41.55 25.60 17.97
C PHE A 438 -40.54 24.75 17.19
N ALA A 439 -40.56 23.44 17.40
CA ALA A 439 -39.70 22.48 16.70
C ALA A 439 -40.46 21.23 16.31
N SER A 440 -40.13 20.61 15.17
CA SER A 440 -40.74 19.33 14.83
C SER A 440 -40.10 18.16 15.59
N PRO A 441 -40.84 17.08 15.89
CA PRO A 441 -40.30 15.87 16.51
C PRO A 441 -39.10 15.29 15.76
N TYR A 442 -39.08 15.39 14.43
CA TYR A 442 -37.92 15.03 13.62
C TYR A 442 -36.68 15.87 13.92
N GLN A 443 -36.84 17.20 14.08
CA GLN A 443 -35.75 18.11 14.42
C GLN A 443 -35.23 17.83 15.84
N ILE A 444 -36.13 17.59 16.79
CA ILE A 444 -35.79 17.26 18.18
C ILE A 444 -35.01 15.95 18.27
N LYS A 445 -35.39 14.93 17.51
CA LYS A 445 -34.67 13.63 17.49
C LYS A 445 -33.27 13.75 16.88
N ASN A 446 -33.13 14.42 15.74
CA ASN A 446 -31.91 14.31 14.93
C ASN A 446 -30.87 15.44 15.10
N ARG A 447 -31.23 16.61 15.65
CA ARG A 447 -30.25 17.72 15.81
C ARG A 447 -29.36 17.57 17.05
N LYS A 448 -28.08 17.93 16.93
CA LYS A 448 -27.09 17.89 18.03
C LYS A 448 -27.28 19.00 19.08
N LYS A 449 -27.79 20.18 18.69
CA LYS A 449 -28.13 21.31 19.57
C LYS A 449 -29.55 21.81 19.22
N ILE A 450 -30.34 22.14 20.24
CA ILE A 450 -31.73 22.60 20.16
C ILE A 450 -31.90 23.73 21.19
N GLY A 451 -32.71 24.75 20.87
CA GLY A 451 -32.99 25.93 21.70
C GLY A 451 -33.60 27.06 20.88
N PHE A 452 -34.17 28.09 21.53
CA PHE A 452 -34.84 29.21 20.85
C PHE A 452 -33.91 29.90 19.85
N GLU A 453 -32.67 30.21 20.27
CA GLU A 453 -31.65 30.85 19.43
C GLU A 453 -31.23 30.03 18.21
N VAL A 454 -31.41 28.70 18.23
CA VAL A 454 -30.97 27.78 17.17
C VAL A 454 -32.06 27.56 16.11
N ILE A 455 -33.32 27.83 16.46
CA ILE A 455 -34.50 27.50 15.65
C ILE A 455 -35.22 28.76 15.19
N ASN A 456 -35.09 29.87 15.92
CA ASN A 456 -35.69 31.15 15.55
C ASN A 456 -34.85 31.87 14.47
N ASN A 457 -35.41 31.95 13.26
CA ASN A 457 -34.79 32.64 12.13
C ASN A 457 -34.71 34.17 12.33
N ASP A 458 -35.66 34.75 13.07
CA ASP A 458 -35.73 36.19 13.32
C ASP A 458 -34.64 36.62 14.31
N TYR A 459 -34.36 35.78 15.32
CA TYR A 459 -33.20 35.95 16.20
C TYR A 459 -31.89 36.00 15.40
N HIS A 460 -31.69 35.06 14.47
CA HIS A 460 -30.48 35.05 13.64
C HIS A 460 -30.37 36.26 12.71
N LEU A 461 -31.48 36.74 12.15
CA LEU A 461 -31.50 37.94 11.31
C LEU A 461 -31.06 39.18 12.11
N ASN A 462 -31.57 39.33 13.34
CA ASN A 462 -31.23 40.43 14.24
C ASN A 462 -29.74 40.41 14.64
N VAL A 463 -29.19 39.24 14.93
CA VAL A 463 -27.75 39.09 15.23
C VAL A 463 -26.89 39.50 14.02
N ILE A 464 -27.28 39.10 12.80
CA ILE A 464 -26.54 39.45 11.58
C ILE A 464 -26.64 40.95 11.28
N LYS A 465 -27.81 41.55 11.52
CA LYS A 465 -28.02 42.99 11.37
C LYS A 465 -27.07 43.78 12.28
N ARG A 466 -26.99 43.40 13.55
CA ARG A 466 -26.09 44.04 14.54
C ARG A 466 -24.61 43.92 14.14
N ILE A 467 -24.17 42.75 13.69
CA ILE A 467 -22.79 42.55 13.20
C ILE A 467 -22.50 43.39 11.95
N ALA A 468 -23.48 43.60 11.07
CA ALA A 468 -23.33 44.45 9.91
C ALA A 468 -23.18 45.93 10.34
N GLU A 469 -24.00 46.38 11.28
CA GLU A 469 -23.96 47.73 11.86
C GLU A 469 -22.62 48.01 12.55
N ASP A 470 -22.15 47.08 13.40
CA ASP A 470 -20.84 47.17 14.08
C ASP A 470 -19.66 47.30 13.11
N LYS A 471 -19.82 46.79 11.88
CA LYS A 471 -18.79 46.84 10.84
C LYS A 471 -18.97 48.00 9.86
N GLY A 472 -19.91 48.92 10.14
CA GLY A 472 -20.16 50.09 9.32
C GLY A 472 -20.91 49.78 8.02
N GLY A 473 -21.78 48.77 8.02
CA GLY A 473 -22.68 48.46 6.91
C GLY A 473 -24.09 48.14 7.37
N LYS A 474 -24.97 47.89 6.41
CA LYS A 474 -26.41 47.66 6.63
C LYS A 474 -26.84 46.34 5.98
N LEU A 475 -27.61 45.53 6.71
CA LEU A 475 -28.26 44.34 6.15
C LEU A 475 -29.49 44.78 5.33
N ILE A 476 -29.58 44.35 4.07
CA ILE A 476 -30.70 44.64 3.17
C ILE A 476 -31.69 43.48 3.11
N SER A 477 -31.19 42.24 3.16
CA SER A 477 -32.07 41.06 3.15
C SER A 477 -32.93 40.98 4.41
N ASN A 478 -34.23 40.74 4.21
CA ASN A 478 -35.24 40.64 5.27
C ASN A 478 -35.52 39.20 5.74
N LYS A 479 -34.94 38.19 5.08
CA LYS A 479 -35.23 36.77 5.34
C LYS A 479 -33.97 35.95 5.57
N TYR A 480 -33.90 35.28 6.72
CA TYR A 480 -32.86 34.31 7.04
C TYR A 480 -33.36 32.88 6.75
N ILE A 481 -32.61 32.13 5.94
CA ILE A 481 -32.95 30.74 5.60
C ILE A 481 -32.02 29.76 6.33
N ASN A 482 -30.70 29.97 6.23
CA ASN A 482 -29.67 29.18 6.91
C ASN A 482 -28.31 29.90 6.83
N ASN A 483 -27.28 29.38 7.51
CA ASN A 483 -25.93 29.96 7.55
C ASN A 483 -25.16 29.92 6.21
N SER A 484 -25.67 29.22 5.21
CA SER A 484 -25.03 29.03 3.88
C SER A 484 -25.70 29.86 2.78
N THR A 485 -26.92 30.34 2.98
CA THR A 485 -27.60 31.23 2.05
C THR A 485 -26.96 32.61 2.11
N LYS A 486 -26.71 33.22 0.94
CA LYS A 486 -26.16 34.58 0.87
C LYS A 486 -27.24 35.60 1.22
N LEU A 487 -26.88 36.57 2.06
CA LEU A 487 -27.64 37.77 2.36
C LEU A 487 -26.96 38.97 1.70
N GLU A 488 -27.76 39.96 1.36
CA GLU A 488 -27.33 41.21 0.75
C GLU A 488 -27.07 42.27 1.82
N PHE A 489 -25.94 42.97 1.68
CA PHE A 489 -25.45 44.00 2.59
C PHE A 489 -25.03 45.23 1.78
N GLU A 490 -25.06 46.38 2.44
CA GLU A 490 -24.58 47.66 1.92
C GLU A 490 -23.43 48.17 2.80
N ASP A 491 -22.31 48.60 2.22
CA ASP A 491 -21.18 49.18 2.97
C ASP A 491 -21.33 50.70 3.18
N SER A 492 -20.41 51.28 3.96
CA SER A 492 -20.34 52.74 4.20
C SER A 492 -20.13 53.59 2.92
N LYS A 493 -19.73 52.98 1.80
CA LYS A 493 -19.61 53.62 0.47
C LYS A 493 -20.84 53.37 -0.41
N ARG A 494 -21.96 52.92 0.16
CA ARG A 494 -23.24 52.58 -0.52
C ARG A 494 -23.13 51.46 -1.57
N ARG A 495 -22.13 50.59 -1.48
CA ARG A 495 -21.97 49.47 -2.41
C ARG A 495 -22.68 48.24 -1.87
N ARG A 496 -23.47 47.60 -2.73
CA ARG A 496 -24.20 46.37 -2.39
C ARG A 496 -23.36 45.14 -2.66
N PHE A 497 -23.37 44.19 -1.74
CA PHE A 497 -22.63 42.94 -1.86
C PHE A 497 -23.30 41.78 -1.13
N PHE A 498 -23.01 40.56 -1.58
CA PHE A 498 -23.59 39.34 -1.02
C PHE A 498 -22.58 38.56 -0.17
N LYS A 499 -22.96 38.20 1.05
CA LYS A 499 -22.15 37.38 1.97
C LYS A 499 -23.03 36.37 2.70
N THR A 500 -22.46 35.22 3.07
CA THR A 500 -23.19 34.28 3.93
C THR A 500 -23.09 34.70 5.41
N PRO A 501 -24.08 34.34 6.25
CA PRO A 501 -24.03 34.58 7.69
C PRO A 501 -22.74 34.07 8.36
N LEU A 502 -22.22 32.93 7.91
CA LEU A 502 -20.95 32.38 8.39
C LEU A 502 -19.77 33.32 8.09
N GLN A 503 -19.72 33.89 6.88
CA GLN A 503 -18.65 34.78 6.42
C GLN A 503 -18.70 36.14 7.13
N ILE A 504 -19.88 36.64 7.43
CA ILE A 504 -20.07 37.90 8.18
C ILE A 504 -19.61 37.75 9.63
N LYS A 505 -19.92 36.60 10.26
CA LYS A 505 -19.46 36.26 11.61
C LYS A 505 -17.93 36.09 11.67
N SER A 506 -17.31 35.52 10.63
CA SER A 506 -15.87 35.29 10.60
C SER A 506 -15.09 36.48 10.01
N ASN A 507 -14.98 37.62 10.71
CA ASN A 507 -14.09 38.78 10.46
C ASN A 507 -13.69 39.21 9.02
N ASP A 508 -14.45 38.85 7.99
CA ASP A 508 -14.04 38.92 6.58
C ASP A 508 -14.81 40.04 5.85
N TRP A 509 -14.73 41.25 6.41
CA TRP A 509 -15.43 42.44 5.93
C TRP A 509 -14.66 43.15 4.79
N SER A 510 -13.33 42.98 4.70
CA SER A 510 -12.42 43.79 3.88
C SER A 510 -11.73 43.05 2.71
N ILE A 511 -12.50 42.57 1.72
CA ILE A 511 -11.93 41.86 0.54
C ILE A 511 -11.73 42.72 -0.73
N PHE A 512 -12.31 43.93 -0.83
CA PHE A 512 -12.28 44.63 -2.12
C PHE A 512 -10.90 45.22 -2.49
N GLU A 513 -10.18 45.87 -1.56
CA GLU A 513 -8.86 46.48 -1.84
C GLU A 513 -7.76 45.45 -2.18
N LYS A 514 -7.82 44.24 -1.62
CA LYS A 514 -6.79 43.19 -1.85
C LYS A 514 -6.91 42.49 -3.22
N LYS A 515 -8.06 42.57 -3.90
CA LYS A 515 -8.28 41.89 -5.19
C LYS A 515 -7.76 42.67 -6.38
N GLU A 516 -7.84 44.00 -6.35
CA GLU A 516 -7.45 44.89 -7.45
C GLU A 516 -5.91 44.95 -7.58
N ASN A 517 -5.20 45.10 -6.45
CA ASN A 517 -3.74 45.03 -6.40
C ASN A 517 -3.19 43.69 -6.94
N LYS A 518 -3.87 42.57 -6.67
CA LYS A 518 -3.45 41.25 -7.22
C LYS A 518 -3.62 41.16 -8.72
N ARG A 519 -4.66 41.76 -9.33
CA ARG A 519 -4.88 41.72 -10.79
C ARG A 519 -3.79 42.49 -11.53
N ASN A 520 -3.42 43.67 -11.04
CA ASN A 520 -2.35 44.48 -11.63
C ASN A 520 -0.99 43.78 -11.60
N ILE A 521 -0.65 43.12 -10.47
CA ILE A 521 0.57 42.31 -10.38
C ILE A 521 0.58 41.20 -11.44
N HIS A 522 -0.55 40.52 -11.66
CA HIS A 522 -0.62 39.42 -12.63
C HIS A 522 -0.54 39.90 -14.07
N TYR A 523 -1.11 41.07 -14.39
CA TYR A 523 -1.00 41.71 -15.70
C TYR A 523 0.46 42.07 -16.02
N ASN A 524 1.15 42.72 -15.08
CA ASN A 524 2.54 43.12 -15.23
C ASN A 524 3.48 41.90 -15.43
N ILE A 525 3.23 40.80 -14.72
CA ILE A 525 3.99 39.55 -14.92
C ILE A 525 3.81 39.01 -16.35
N LEU A 526 2.59 39.04 -16.90
CA LEU A 526 2.33 38.54 -18.26
C LEU A 526 2.98 39.43 -19.32
N LYS A 527 2.95 40.75 -19.12
CA LYS A 527 3.62 41.70 -20.01
C LYS A 527 5.12 41.43 -20.08
N LYS A 528 5.77 41.21 -18.93
CA LYS A 528 7.20 40.87 -18.86
C LYS A 528 7.51 39.54 -19.55
N ILE A 529 6.70 38.50 -19.33
CA ILE A 529 6.88 37.20 -20.01
C ILE A 529 6.79 37.35 -21.54
N ALA A 530 5.91 38.23 -22.03
CA ALA A 530 5.78 38.50 -23.45
C ALA A 530 7.05 39.16 -24.01
N GLU A 531 7.56 40.17 -23.33
CA GLU A 531 8.80 40.88 -23.69
C GLU A 531 10.01 39.93 -23.68
N ASP A 532 10.15 39.11 -22.63
CA ASP A 532 11.24 38.12 -22.49
C ASP A 532 11.22 37.06 -23.62
N LYS A 533 10.07 36.83 -24.25
CA LYS A 533 9.89 35.89 -25.36
C LYS A 533 9.94 36.56 -26.74
N GLY A 534 10.30 37.85 -26.79
CA GLY A 534 10.41 38.63 -28.03
C GLY A 534 9.05 39.02 -28.63
N GLY A 535 7.96 38.93 -27.86
CA GLY A 535 6.61 39.26 -28.30
C GLY A 535 5.95 40.34 -27.44
N LYS A 536 4.63 40.54 -27.60
CA LYS A 536 3.86 41.59 -26.91
C LYS A 536 2.53 41.07 -26.39
N LEU A 537 2.08 41.56 -25.23
CA LEU A 537 0.71 41.39 -24.74
C LEU A 537 -0.16 42.52 -25.33
N ILE A 538 -1.17 42.18 -26.12
CA ILE A 538 -2.04 43.14 -26.82
C ILE A 538 -3.26 43.50 -25.97
N SER A 539 -3.82 42.53 -25.24
CA SER A 539 -4.96 42.82 -24.37
C SER A 539 -4.59 43.80 -23.24
N THR A 540 -5.47 44.77 -23.00
CA THR A 540 -5.28 45.84 -22.01
C THR A 540 -5.76 45.44 -20.61
N GLU A 541 -6.59 44.41 -20.47
CA GLU A 541 -7.20 44.03 -19.20
C GLU A 541 -6.93 42.57 -18.80
N TYR A 542 -6.68 42.34 -17.51
CA TYR A 542 -6.57 41.00 -16.92
C TYR A 542 -7.72 40.73 -15.94
N ILE A 543 -8.56 39.76 -16.29
CA ILE A 543 -9.72 39.37 -15.46
C ILE A 543 -9.33 38.23 -14.49
N ASN A 544 -8.79 37.14 -15.02
CA ASN A 544 -8.35 35.95 -14.27
C ASN A 544 -7.40 35.08 -15.12
N ASN A 545 -6.83 34.01 -14.53
CA ASN A 545 -5.84 33.17 -15.22
C ASN A 545 -6.40 32.29 -16.37
N ASN A 546 -7.71 32.17 -16.50
CA ASN A 546 -8.38 31.30 -17.48
C ASN A 546 -8.96 32.07 -18.67
N THR A 547 -9.30 33.35 -18.50
CA THR A 547 -9.77 34.21 -19.61
C THR A 547 -8.65 34.36 -20.64
N LYS A 548 -8.95 34.11 -21.91
CA LYS A 548 -7.95 34.23 -22.99
C LYS A 548 -7.61 35.71 -23.20
N LEU A 549 -6.32 36.00 -23.28
CA LEU A 549 -5.77 37.30 -23.69
C LEU A 549 -5.10 37.14 -25.04
N GLU A 550 -5.00 38.25 -25.76
CA GLU A 550 -4.36 38.35 -27.06
C GLU A 550 -2.87 38.70 -26.90
N PHE A 551 -2.02 37.94 -27.57
CA PHE A 551 -0.57 38.09 -27.58
C PHE A 551 -0.06 38.12 -29.03
N GLU A 552 1.06 38.78 -29.25
CA GLU A 552 1.82 38.81 -30.50
C GLU A 552 3.18 38.13 -30.27
N ASP A 553 3.59 37.19 -31.13
CA ASP A 553 4.91 36.55 -31.04
C ASP A 553 6.02 37.31 -31.77
N ASP A 554 7.25 36.81 -31.66
CA ASP A 554 8.47 37.33 -32.31
C ASP A 554 8.39 37.36 -33.84
N ARG A 555 7.44 36.62 -34.42
CA ARG A 555 7.16 36.58 -35.86
C ARG A 555 5.93 37.41 -36.25
N LYS A 556 5.45 38.27 -35.35
CA LYS A 556 4.28 39.15 -35.49
C LYS A 556 2.94 38.41 -35.67
N ASN A 557 2.84 37.15 -35.26
CA ASN A 557 1.56 36.44 -35.29
C ASN A 557 0.76 36.74 -34.02
N ARG A 558 -0.51 37.10 -34.20
CA ARG A 558 -1.45 37.32 -33.09
C ARG A 558 -2.16 36.03 -32.73
N PHE A 559 -2.27 35.75 -31.43
CA PHE A 559 -2.94 34.55 -30.93
C PHE A 559 -3.58 34.76 -29.56
N MET A 560 -4.63 33.99 -29.31
CA MET A 560 -5.38 34.00 -28.06
C MET A 560 -4.91 32.87 -27.13
N SER A 561 -4.43 33.21 -25.93
CA SER A 561 -3.99 32.23 -24.95
C SER A 561 -4.42 32.62 -23.54
N SER A 562 -4.66 31.64 -22.68
CA SER A 562 -4.95 31.93 -21.28
C SER A 562 -3.65 32.23 -20.52
N PRO A 563 -3.65 33.19 -19.58
CA PRO A 563 -2.50 33.51 -18.74
C PRO A 563 -1.85 32.31 -18.05
N ASP A 564 -2.64 31.32 -17.62
CA ASP A 564 -2.13 30.08 -17.03
C ASP A 564 -1.24 29.30 -18.02
N LYS A 565 -1.60 29.24 -19.31
CA LYS A 565 -0.80 28.53 -20.33
C LYS A 565 0.52 29.25 -20.61
N ILE A 566 0.47 30.58 -20.70
CA ILE A 566 1.64 31.44 -20.91
C ILE A 566 2.63 31.30 -19.75
N LYS A 567 2.15 31.38 -18.50
CA LYS A 567 2.97 31.19 -17.30
C LYS A 567 3.56 29.78 -17.19
N ASN A 568 2.86 28.76 -17.69
CA ASN A 568 3.34 27.37 -17.73
C ASN A 568 4.26 27.06 -18.93
N GLY A 569 4.71 28.09 -19.66
CA GLY A 569 5.75 27.97 -20.69
C GLY A 569 5.25 27.65 -22.10
N VAL A 570 3.93 27.61 -22.33
CA VAL A 570 3.35 27.50 -23.67
C VAL A 570 3.17 28.90 -24.23
N TRP A 571 4.14 29.35 -25.03
CA TRP A 571 4.17 30.71 -25.58
C TRP A 571 3.22 30.87 -26.77
N SER A 572 3.56 30.35 -27.95
CA SER A 572 2.77 30.50 -29.19
C SER A 572 2.26 29.13 -29.70
N PRO A 573 0.98 29.03 -30.11
CA PRO A 573 0.41 27.79 -30.68
C PRO A 573 1.06 27.40 -32.01
N TYR A 574 1.75 28.34 -32.67
CA TYR A 574 2.49 28.10 -33.90
C TYR A 574 3.85 27.42 -33.65
N ILE A 575 4.32 27.45 -32.39
CA ILE A 575 5.61 26.87 -31.96
C ILE A 575 5.37 25.62 -31.10
N SER A 576 4.29 25.58 -30.31
CA SER A 576 3.92 24.39 -29.55
C SER A 576 3.10 23.42 -30.40
N GLY A 577 3.66 22.25 -30.70
CA GLY A 577 3.16 21.28 -31.70
C GLY A 577 1.82 20.58 -31.42
N ASN A 578 0.80 21.26 -30.89
CA ASN A 578 -0.54 20.71 -30.72
C ASN A 578 -1.63 21.70 -31.18
N VAL A 579 -2.03 21.47 -32.44
CA VAL A 579 -3.34 21.71 -33.06
C VAL A 579 -3.76 23.17 -33.28
N GLY A 580 -4.02 23.53 -34.54
CA GLY A 580 -4.77 24.75 -34.85
C GLY A 580 -4.83 25.21 -36.30
N ASN A 581 -3.97 24.71 -37.22
CA ASN A 581 -4.09 25.09 -38.63
C ASN A 581 -3.64 23.95 -39.55
N SER A 582 -4.59 23.14 -40.01
CA SER A 582 -4.38 21.99 -40.90
C SER A 582 -3.75 22.43 -42.23
N GLU A 583 -4.15 23.59 -42.76
CA GLU A 583 -3.64 24.12 -44.02
C GLU A 583 -2.17 24.55 -43.94
N TYR A 584 -1.77 25.18 -42.82
CA TYR A 584 -0.36 25.52 -42.56
C TYR A 584 0.54 24.27 -42.53
N HIS A 585 0.08 23.20 -41.88
CA HIS A 585 0.84 21.95 -41.79
C HIS A 585 0.95 21.25 -43.14
N LEU A 586 -0.11 21.25 -43.95
CA LEU A 586 -0.09 20.74 -45.31
C LEU A 586 0.86 21.56 -46.20
N LYS A 587 0.92 22.89 -46.04
CA LYS A 587 1.86 23.75 -46.78
C LYS A 587 3.32 23.39 -46.49
N ILE A 588 3.66 23.16 -45.22
CA ILE A 588 5.01 22.70 -44.81
C ILE A 588 5.31 21.31 -45.39
N LEU A 589 4.37 20.37 -45.28
CA LEU A 589 4.57 19.00 -45.78
C LEU A 589 4.67 18.96 -47.31
N ARG A 590 3.94 19.81 -48.03
CA ARG A 590 4.08 19.99 -49.49
C ARG A 590 5.46 20.53 -49.85
N LYS A 591 6.02 21.46 -49.07
CA LYS A 591 7.39 21.96 -49.28
C LYS A 591 8.43 20.85 -49.08
N ILE A 592 8.34 20.11 -47.98
CA ILE A 592 9.24 18.96 -47.70
C ILE A 592 9.12 17.90 -48.80
N ALA A 593 7.91 17.64 -49.30
CA ALA A 593 7.69 16.72 -50.39
C ALA A 593 8.40 17.17 -51.67
N LYS A 594 8.25 18.44 -52.06
CA LYS A 594 8.93 19.03 -53.22
C LYS A 594 10.46 18.97 -53.09
N GLU A 595 11.00 19.31 -51.92
CA GLU A 595 12.46 19.23 -51.65
C GLU A 595 12.99 17.80 -51.83
N ARG A 596 12.17 16.78 -51.55
CA ARG A 596 12.52 15.37 -51.72
C ARG A 596 12.03 14.76 -53.03
N LYS A 597 11.76 15.62 -54.03
CA LYS A 597 11.30 15.26 -55.39
C LYS A 597 10.03 14.41 -55.41
N GLY A 598 9.18 14.53 -54.39
CA GLY A 598 7.89 13.85 -54.30
C GLY A 598 6.72 14.82 -54.10
N LYS A 599 5.51 14.29 -53.91
CA LYS A 599 4.27 15.06 -53.77
C LYS A 599 3.45 14.56 -52.59
N LEU A 600 2.74 15.46 -51.91
CA LEU A 600 1.73 15.10 -50.90
C LEU A 600 0.38 14.92 -51.61
N ILE A 601 -0.26 13.77 -51.40
CA ILE A 601 -1.54 13.43 -52.02
C ILE A 601 -2.71 13.73 -51.07
N SER A 602 -2.54 13.47 -49.76
CA SER A 602 -3.61 13.75 -48.80
C SER A 602 -3.89 15.24 -48.64
N ASN A 603 -5.17 15.59 -48.65
CA ASN A 603 -5.65 16.97 -48.54
C ASN A 603 -6.08 17.38 -47.13
N GLU A 604 -6.15 16.44 -46.20
CA GLU A 604 -6.58 16.68 -44.82
C GLU A 604 -5.46 16.37 -43.84
N TYR A 605 -5.25 17.26 -42.87
CA TYR A 605 -4.28 17.07 -41.80
C TYR A 605 -5.00 17.01 -40.45
N ILE A 606 -4.97 15.83 -39.82
CA ILE A 606 -5.64 15.59 -38.53
C ILE A 606 -4.68 15.86 -37.37
N ASN A 607 -3.52 15.20 -37.35
CA ASN A 607 -2.49 15.40 -36.33
C ASN A 607 -1.11 14.88 -36.81
N ASN A 608 -0.07 15.07 -36.01
CA ASN A 608 1.30 14.68 -36.37
C ASN A 608 1.53 13.14 -36.43
N SER A 609 0.60 12.34 -35.93
CA SER A 609 0.72 10.88 -35.81
C SER A 609 -0.11 10.11 -36.85
N THR A 610 -1.20 10.69 -37.35
CA THR A 610 -2.03 10.11 -38.41
C THR A 610 -1.23 10.06 -39.71
N LYS A 611 -1.24 8.92 -40.40
CA LYS A 611 -0.48 8.75 -41.64
C LYS A 611 -1.17 9.51 -42.78
N LEU A 612 -0.37 10.23 -43.56
CA LEU A 612 -0.77 10.86 -44.81
C LEU A 612 -0.11 10.16 -45.98
N GLU A 613 -0.73 10.26 -47.14
CA GLU A 613 -0.29 9.65 -48.40
C GLU A 613 0.61 10.61 -49.17
N PHE A 614 1.75 10.10 -49.62
CA PHE A 614 2.75 10.80 -50.42
C PHE A 614 3.15 9.96 -51.63
N GLU A 615 3.60 10.62 -52.68
CA GLU A 615 4.14 10.02 -53.90
C GLU A 615 5.63 10.38 -54.02
N ASP A 616 6.50 9.40 -54.26
CA ASP A 616 7.93 9.62 -54.46
C ASP A 616 8.27 10.04 -55.90
N SER A 617 9.54 10.34 -56.15
CA SER A 617 10.03 10.75 -57.49
C SER A 617 9.94 9.65 -58.55
N LYS A 618 9.63 8.41 -58.16
CA LYS A 618 9.47 7.25 -59.04
C LYS A 618 7.98 6.91 -59.25
N GLY A 619 7.07 7.73 -58.74
CA GLY A 619 5.62 7.55 -58.86
C GLY A 619 5.01 6.58 -57.84
N ASN A 620 5.77 6.11 -56.84
CA ASN A 620 5.24 5.17 -55.84
C ASN A 620 4.52 5.92 -54.73
N ARG A 621 3.29 5.47 -54.41
CA ARG A 621 2.49 6.00 -53.31
C ARG A 621 2.73 5.26 -52.00
N PHE A 622 2.85 6.00 -50.89
CA PHE A 622 3.07 5.42 -49.57
C PHE A 622 2.49 6.28 -48.45
N PHE A 623 2.13 5.61 -47.35
CA PHE A 623 1.55 6.24 -46.16
C PHE A 623 2.60 6.40 -45.05
N ILE A 624 2.78 7.63 -44.56
CA ILE A 624 3.71 7.94 -43.46
C ILE A 624 3.17 9.06 -42.58
N SER A 625 3.49 9.03 -41.29
CA SER A 625 3.04 10.07 -40.36
C SER A 625 3.87 11.36 -40.49
N PRO A 626 3.26 12.54 -40.39
CA PRO A 626 3.95 13.83 -40.47
C PRO A 626 5.13 13.99 -39.50
N CYS A 627 5.03 13.42 -38.29
CA CYS A 627 6.15 13.43 -37.35
C CYS A 627 7.39 12.73 -37.90
N LYS A 628 7.23 11.61 -38.61
CA LYS A 628 8.36 10.84 -39.17
C LYS A 628 9.00 11.55 -40.35
N ILE A 629 8.19 12.23 -41.17
CA ILE A 629 8.67 13.07 -42.28
C ILE A 629 9.52 14.22 -41.75
N LYS A 630 9.02 14.94 -40.75
CA LYS A 630 9.72 16.07 -40.13
C LYS A 630 11.06 15.67 -39.49
N ILE A 631 11.18 14.41 -39.04
CA ILE A 631 12.40 13.86 -38.44
C ILE A 631 13.36 13.26 -39.49
N GLY A 632 12.97 13.22 -40.77
CA GLY A 632 13.88 12.84 -41.86
C GLY A 632 13.48 11.61 -42.68
N GLN A 633 12.48 10.83 -42.26
CA GLN A 633 12.11 9.58 -42.95
C GLN A 633 11.23 9.86 -44.18
N TRP A 634 11.54 9.27 -45.35
CA TRP A 634 10.83 9.58 -46.60
C TRP A 634 10.18 8.38 -47.30
N SER A 635 10.46 7.13 -46.94
CA SER A 635 9.73 5.98 -47.50
C SER A 635 9.87 4.71 -46.65
N LYS A 636 9.13 3.64 -47.00
CA LYS A 636 9.33 2.29 -46.39
C LYS A 636 10.75 1.73 -46.63
N LYS A 637 11.50 2.21 -47.63
CA LYS A 637 12.91 1.84 -47.84
C LYS A 637 13.86 2.52 -46.84
N ASP A 638 13.43 3.58 -46.16
CA ASP A 638 14.16 4.22 -45.05
C ASP A 638 13.84 3.58 -43.68
N ILE A 639 12.96 2.58 -43.65
CA ILE A 639 12.72 1.75 -42.47
C ILE A 639 13.76 0.63 -42.48
N LYS A 640 14.94 0.87 -41.92
CA LYS A 640 15.69 -0.25 -41.33
C LYS A 640 14.92 -0.72 -40.11
N LYS A 641 14.15 -1.78 -40.32
CA LYS A 641 13.34 -2.52 -39.34
C LYS A 641 14.17 -2.81 -38.08
N ASP A 642 13.71 -2.29 -36.96
CA ASP A 642 13.93 -2.89 -35.64
C ASP A 642 13.19 -4.24 -35.59
N THR A 643 13.84 -5.30 -36.04
CA THR A 643 13.64 -6.69 -35.59
C THR A 643 14.78 -7.54 -36.17
N TYR A 644 15.68 -8.01 -35.30
CA TYR A 644 16.58 -9.17 -35.48
C TYR A 644 16.97 -9.54 -36.93
N THR A 645 18.13 -9.03 -37.38
CA THR A 645 19.06 -9.49 -38.45
C THR A 645 19.85 -8.23 -38.86
N ASP A 646 21.09 -8.01 -38.45
CA ASP A 646 22.27 -8.80 -38.75
C ASP A 646 23.34 -8.52 -37.68
N SER A 647 23.75 -9.57 -36.96
CA SER A 647 24.82 -9.53 -35.95
C SER A 647 26.11 -8.96 -36.55
N LYS A 648 26.36 -9.23 -37.84
CA LYS A 648 27.56 -8.81 -38.58
C LYS A 648 27.64 -7.29 -38.77
N TYR A 649 26.51 -6.63 -39.01
CA TYR A 649 26.45 -5.17 -39.13
C TYR A 649 26.78 -4.46 -37.80
N HIS A 650 26.26 -4.98 -36.69
CA HIS A 650 26.50 -4.41 -35.36
C HIS A 650 27.94 -4.60 -34.91
N LEU A 651 28.52 -5.77 -35.18
CA LEU A 651 29.94 -6.05 -34.97
C LEU A 651 30.81 -5.08 -35.78
N LYS A 652 30.51 -4.86 -37.07
CA LYS A 652 31.27 -3.93 -37.92
C LYS A 652 31.26 -2.49 -37.40
N ILE A 653 30.14 -2.02 -36.86
CA ILE A 653 30.07 -0.69 -36.22
C ILE A 653 30.89 -0.66 -34.92
N LEU A 654 30.79 -1.70 -34.09
CA LEU A 654 31.52 -1.74 -32.83
C LEU A 654 33.03 -1.87 -33.04
N CYS A 655 33.49 -2.64 -34.04
CA CYS A 655 34.89 -2.67 -34.46
C CYS A 655 35.37 -1.28 -34.88
N LYS A 656 34.63 -0.57 -35.74
CA LYS A 656 35.00 0.79 -36.15
C LYS A 656 35.06 1.78 -34.97
N ILE A 657 34.17 1.65 -33.99
CA ILE A 657 34.18 2.51 -32.79
C ILE A 657 35.36 2.14 -31.88
N ALA A 658 35.70 0.86 -31.79
CA ALA A 658 36.87 0.39 -31.05
C ALA A 658 38.16 0.92 -31.68
N GLU A 659 38.32 0.76 -32.99
CA GLU A 659 39.47 1.24 -33.76
C GLU A 659 39.64 2.75 -33.64
N LYS A 660 38.55 3.53 -33.71
CA LYS A 660 38.57 4.98 -33.48
C LYS A 660 39.01 5.39 -32.08
N ARG A 661 39.00 4.47 -31.11
CA ARG A 661 39.45 4.69 -29.73
C ARG A 661 40.73 3.89 -29.42
N GLY A 662 41.44 3.53 -30.49
CA GLY A 662 42.69 2.76 -30.51
C GLY A 662 42.63 1.37 -29.90
N GLY A 663 41.43 0.83 -29.68
CA GLY A 663 41.24 -0.54 -29.24
C GLY A 663 40.64 -1.44 -30.32
N LYS A 664 40.37 -2.69 -29.96
CA LYS A 664 39.72 -3.67 -30.86
C LYS A 664 38.59 -4.41 -30.15
N LEU A 665 37.60 -4.84 -30.91
CA LEU A 665 36.53 -5.71 -30.42
C LEU A 665 37.00 -7.16 -30.49
N ILE A 666 36.94 -7.88 -29.36
CA ILE A 666 37.34 -9.29 -29.27
C ILE A 666 36.15 -10.22 -29.47
N SER A 667 34.97 -9.84 -28.97
CA SER A 667 33.79 -10.68 -29.08
C SER A 667 33.29 -10.80 -30.53
N ILE A 668 33.20 -12.05 -31.00
CA ILE A 668 32.78 -12.40 -32.36
C ILE A 668 31.27 -12.46 -32.57
N ASN A 669 30.47 -12.46 -31.49
CA ASN A 669 29.02 -12.60 -31.54
C ASN A 669 28.30 -11.44 -30.86
N TYR A 670 27.41 -10.77 -31.59
CA TYR A 670 26.55 -9.73 -31.06
C TYR A 670 25.16 -10.29 -30.72
N ILE A 671 24.81 -10.29 -29.43
CA ILE A 671 23.50 -10.76 -28.95
C ILE A 671 22.50 -9.60 -28.93
N ASN A 672 22.79 -8.54 -28.16
CA ASN A 672 21.99 -7.31 -28.11
C ASN A 672 22.78 -6.16 -27.47
N ASN A 673 22.22 -4.94 -27.50
CA ASN A 673 22.89 -3.73 -27.01
C ASN A 673 23.16 -3.69 -25.49
N ARG A 674 22.57 -4.60 -24.70
CA ARG A 674 22.71 -4.64 -23.23
C ARG A 674 23.56 -5.82 -22.73
N HIS A 675 23.84 -6.79 -23.59
CA HIS A 675 24.76 -7.88 -23.28
C HIS A 675 26.20 -7.35 -23.31
N LYS A 676 27.03 -7.72 -22.34
CA LYS A 676 28.43 -7.26 -22.30
C LYS A 676 29.24 -7.98 -23.37
N MET A 677 30.09 -7.24 -24.06
CA MET A 677 31.05 -7.73 -25.05
C MET A 677 32.46 -7.33 -24.60
N GLU A 678 33.43 -8.12 -25.02
CA GLU A 678 34.84 -7.97 -24.69
C GLU A 678 35.54 -7.09 -25.72
N PHE A 679 36.28 -6.10 -25.24
CA PHE A 679 37.08 -5.17 -26.01
C PHE A 679 38.49 -5.12 -25.43
N GLU A 680 39.47 -4.80 -26.25
CA GLU A 680 40.86 -4.57 -25.86
C GLU A 680 41.20 -3.11 -26.15
N ASP A 681 41.87 -2.40 -25.24
CA ASP A 681 42.30 -1.01 -25.45
C ASP A 681 43.71 -0.90 -26.08
N GLU A 682 44.16 0.32 -26.31
CA GLU A 682 45.49 0.64 -26.89
C GLU A 682 46.66 0.01 -26.13
N LYS A 683 46.51 -0.24 -24.82
CA LYS A 683 47.55 -0.81 -23.95
C LYS A 683 47.47 -2.33 -23.88
N GLY A 684 46.58 -2.96 -24.67
CA GLY A 684 46.36 -4.41 -24.67
C GLY A 684 45.48 -4.92 -23.52
N PHE A 685 44.85 -4.04 -22.73
CA PHE A 685 44.01 -4.46 -21.60
C PHE A 685 42.61 -4.85 -22.08
N ARG A 686 42.18 -6.06 -21.71
CA ARG A 686 40.85 -6.59 -22.06
C ARG A 686 39.80 -6.22 -21.02
N PHE A 687 38.67 -5.67 -21.46
CA PHE A 687 37.57 -5.26 -20.59
C PHE A 687 36.20 -5.55 -21.20
N TYR A 688 35.21 -5.71 -20.33
CA TYR A 688 33.84 -6.03 -20.72
C TYR A 688 32.91 -4.82 -20.64
N ARG A 689 32.27 -4.45 -21.76
CA ARG A 689 31.30 -3.35 -21.82
C ARG A 689 30.11 -3.67 -22.70
N THR A 690 28.99 -3.00 -22.43
CA THR A 690 27.80 -3.17 -23.28
C THR A 690 27.93 -2.33 -24.54
N PRO A 691 27.45 -2.80 -25.70
CA PRO A 691 27.44 -2.01 -26.93
C PRO A 691 26.77 -0.64 -26.81
N LEU A 692 25.73 -0.53 -25.95
CA LEU A 692 25.08 0.73 -25.66
C LEU A 692 26.00 1.73 -24.95
N ASP A 693 26.81 1.26 -24.00
CA ASP A 693 27.79 2.11 -23.30
C ASP A 693 28.89 2.59 -24.25
N ILE A 694 29.41 1.68 -25.10
CA ILE A 694 30.44 1.99 -26.10
C ILE A 694 29.94 3.05 -27.10
N LYS A 695 28.70 2.90 -27.61
CA LYS A 695 28.06 3.87 -28.51
C LYS A 695 27.80 5.23 -27.84
N ARG A 696 27.58 5.25 -26.53
CA ARG A 696 27.42 6.47 -25.71
C ARG A 696 28.73 7.10 -25.27
N GLY A 697 29.87 6.55 -25.72
CA GLY A 697 31.19 7.12 -25.47
C GLY A 697 31.89 6.66 -24.21
N ARG A 698 31.37 5.63 -23.52
CA ARG A 698 32.01 5.06 -22.33
C ARG A 698 32.89 3.88 -22.77
N TRP A 699 34.18 4.13 -22.96
CA TRP A 699 35.17 3.16 -23.45
C TRP A 699 35.74 2.32 -22.30
N ASN A 700 36.93 2.66 -21.80
CA ASN A 700 37.53 2.11 -20.59
C ASN A 700 37.64 3.24 -19.54
N ASN A 701 37.19 2.99 -18.30
CA ASN A 701 37.20 3.99 -17.22
C ASN A 701 38.43 3.90 -16.30
N PHE A 702 39.47 3.14 -16.68
CA PHE A 702 40.76 3.13 -15.96
C PHE A 702 41.71 4.26 -16.42
N ALA A 703 41.15 5.47 -16.56
CA ALA A 703 41.92 6.70 -16.65
C ALA A 703 41.21 7.76 -15.81
N LYS A 704 41.24 7.54 -14.50
CA LYS A 704 41.47 8.55 -13.47
C LYS A 704 42.01 7.86 -12.23
#